data_AF-A0A6G1PQB0-F1
#
_entry.id   AF-A0A6G1PQB0-F1
#
_cell.length_a   1.000
_cell.length_b   1.000
_cell.length_c   1.000
_cell.angle_alpha   90.00
_cell.angle_beta   90.00
_cell.angle_gamma   90.00
#
_symmetry.space_group_name_H-M   'P 1'
#
loop_
_entity.id
_entity.type
_entity.pdbx_description
1 polymer ?
#
loop_
_entity_poly.entity_id
_entity_poly.type
_entity_poly.pdbx_seq_one_letter_code
_entity_poly.pdbx_strand_id
1 'polypeptide(L)'
;MADTTALPLQQLIASLDSACLPKILQVCSGVYFQGDLIKVIDIELLSVSCEDICTNEKFELPISHTGLFKVVPEEMPYSTIEEMVSLRPVGLDSCLPFTFTNQSPMTFGNFTLGAGRVLTMLSIEQHEGEESQVRCYVQGQQEASAELCIPLSSRGEFYECESKDCFTLQEIMSSPFLRSRRFRFMNVSKYERPLVLTPTYQVRAIMNLRKNVLKFPSSLEVDVVDVTELCKDVDFMTPLSLTDVLSQPDESFPTVVEILEKPETNSLFKCSWLPELSQNEHLVFHKKGTSAMVLISSLKSRKAQQFFLVSQQYGGRFRRRPREFSSVYELYVALMQAPGLRVSVTRNCDEDEEEGLPTLSVGEQLEVVRCERMELPCGGRDGQKQSVEALLCQRLQDPDDEDDDEEEEVKQVNEREDVLLPLYMQAHFVEVLTDNKKYKIKDLGKEYSLPLDVKVVSRDTELEADPLSGFACLRIEGAMLEPIIQASFLHKPAHCFEIPTQWLSMSVSFNKNPLPWPSGQPPTLYVDKVTEVTDSFFYEFQKQGNSDAAPPPRPPKRNLSSLKPPKKSSKASKKSSKADKCTKNKSTPTKEFADLTLNSKRRPPAPPPPAISDDAPPPVAPRKPSGTEMTTVKALPNTYVKMEESAKNVSRCELVADVDSDHDYEIVEDTLAAMMKTAQENIMSYQ
;
A
#
# COMPACT_ATOMS: atom_id res chain seq x y z
N MET A 1 12.72 22.34 -36.23
CA MET A 1 12.42 21.98 -34.84
C MET A 1 11.00 22.43 -34.59
N ALA A 2 10.08 21.54 -34.24
CA ALA A 2 8.70 21.93 -34.00
C ALA A 2 8.64 22.84 -32.76
N ASP A 3 7.89 23.94 -32.86
CA ASP A 3 7.74 24.99 -31.85
C ASP A 3 6.94 24.51 -30.62
N THR A 4 7.50 23.63 -29.81
CA THR A 4 6.93 23.30 -28.49
C THR A 4 7.49 24.24 -27.44
N THR A 5 6.70 25.22 -27.04
CA THR A 5 6.97 26.13 -25.92
C THR A 5 7.02 25.36 -24.60
N ALA A 6 8.05 25.59 -23.79
CA ALA A 6 8.13 25.05 -22.44
C ALA A 6 6.99 25.60 -21.57
N LEU A 7 6.35 24.74 -20.78
CA LEU A 7 5.26 25.08 -19.88
C LEU A 7 5.60 24.65 -18.45
N PRO A 8 5.11 25.36 -17.43
CA PRO A 8 5.19 24.88 -16.05
C PRO A 8 4.57 23.49 -15.93
N LEU A 9 5.22 22.59 -15.19
CA LEU A 9 4.78 21.21 -15.00
C LEU A 9 3.31 21.15 -14.55
N GLN A 10 2.90 22.00 -13.61
CA GLN A 10 1.52 22.04 -13.13
C GLN A 10 0.52 22.29 -14.25
N GLN A 11 0.83 23.23 -15.14
CA GLN A 11 -0.06 23.60 -16.25
C GLN A 11 -0.14 22.47 -17.27
N LEU A 12 1.00 21.86 -17.62
CA LEU A 12 1.01 20.75 -18.57
C LEU A 12 0.24 19.55 -18.01
N ILE A 13 0.54 19.11 -16.77
CA ILE A 13 -0.13 17.97 -16.13
C ILE A 13 -1.64 18.22 -15.99
N ALA A 14 -2.08 19.43 -15.64
CA ALA A 14 -3.50 19.75 -15.53
C ALA A 14 -4.26 19.69 -16.87
N SER A 15 -3.55 19.78 -17.99
CA SER A 15 -4.13 19.66 -19.34
C SER A 15 -4.17 18.22 -19.86
N LEU A 16 -3.46 17.28 -19.23
CA LEU A 16 -3.40 15.88 -19.65
C LEU A 16 -4.69 15.14 -19.28
N ASP A 17 -5.17 14.34 -20.22
CA ASP A 17 -6.14 13.27 -19.95
C ASP A 17 -5.41 12.02 -19.46
N SER A 18 -5.93 11.33 -18.45
CA SER A 18 -5.34 10.11 -17.92
C SER A 18 -5.30 8.98 -18.95
N ALA A 19 -6.22 8.98 -19.92
CA ALA A 19 -6.22 8.06 -21.05
C ALA A 19 -5.04 8.27 -22.02
N CYS A 20 -4.38 9.42 -21.99
CA CYS A 20 -3.26 9.77 -22.85
C CYS A 20 -1.89 9.41 -22.26
N LEU A 21 -1.85 8.80 -21.07
CA LEU A 21 -0.62 8.32 -20.44
C LEU A 21 -0.20 6.94 -21.00
N PRO A 22 1.11 6.62 -21.05
CA PRO A 22 2.23 7.41 -20.53
C PRO A 22 2.70 8.54 -21.45
N LYS A 23 3.26 9.60 -20.87
CA LYS A 23 3.83 10.77 -21.57
C LYS A 23 5.29 10.98 -21.20
N ILE A 24 6.14 11.34 -22.17
CA ILE A 24 7.56 11.64 -21.95
C ILE A 24 7.76 13.14 -22.00
N LEU A 25 8.24 13.70 -20.90
CA LEU A 25 8.49 15.12 -20.71
C LEU A 25 10.00 15.37 -20.62
N GLN A 26 10.49 16.42 -21.25
CA GLN A 26 11.87 16.90 -21.08
C GLN A 26 11.88 18.09 -20.14
N VAL A 27 12.77 18.07 -19.16
CA VAL A 27 13.01 19.19 -18.24
C VAL A 27 13.82 20.28 -18.95
N CYS A 28 13.26 21.48 -19.03
CA CYS A 28 13.90 22.64 -19.65
C CYS A 28 14.54 23.58 -18.62
N SER A 29 13.95 23.72 -17.44
CA SER A 29 14.43 24.58 -16.35
C SER A 29 13.80 24.17 -15.02
N GLY A 30 14.42 24.53 -13.90
CA GLY A 30 13.88 24.32 -12.55
C GLY A 30 14.87 23.64 -11.60
N VAL A 31 14.34 23.01 -10.56
CA VAL A 31 15.11 22.33 -9.49
C VAL A 31 15.72 20.98 -9.90
N TYR A 32 15.44 20.51 -11.12
CA TYR A 32 16.02 19.30 -11.72
C TYR A 32 16.99 19.66 -12.84
N PHE A 33 17.90 18.74 -13.18
CA PHE A 33 18.89 18.96 -14.22
C PHE A 33 18.23 19.15 -15.59
N GLN A 34 18.59 20.25 -16.26
CA GLN A 34 18.12 20.54 -17.62
C GLN A 34 18.53 19.42 -18.58
N GLY A 35 17.56 18.93 -19.36
CA GLY A 35 17.75 17.81 -20.30
C GLY A 35 17.29 16.45 -19.77
N ASP A 36 16.95 16.32 -18.48
CA ASP A 36 16.39 15.08 -17.95
C ASP A 36 15.04 14.74 -18.59
N LEU A 37 14.82 13.44 -18.84
CA LEU A 37 13.54 12.94 -19.35
C LEU A 37 12.74 12.27 -18.22
N ILE A 38 11.45 12.61 -18.16
CA ILE A 38 10.47 12.15 -17.18
C ILE A 38 9.35 11.45 -17.93
N LYS A 39 9.19 10.14 -17.74
CA LYS A 39 8.05 9.38 -18.24
C LYS A 39 6.95 9.37 -17.18
N VAL A 40 5.93 10.20 -17.37
CA VAL A 40 4.72 10.23 -16.54
C VAL A 40 3.89 9.00 -16.85
N ILE A 41 3.63 8.18 -15.84
CA ILE A 41 2.88 6.92 -15.96
C ILE A 41 1.47 7.01 -15.39
N ASP A 42 1.26 7.87 -14.38
CA ASP A 42 -0.01 7.99 -13.67
C ASP A 42 -0.09 9.36 -12.96
N ILE A 43 -1.30 9.90 -12.81
CA ILE A 43 -1.58 11.19 -12.16
C ILE A 43 -2.83 11.07 -11.28
N GLU A 44 -2.74 11.55 -10.05
CA GLU A 44 -3.84 11.51 -9.08
C GLU A 44 -4.06 12.91 -8.50
N LEU A 45 -5.31 13.38 -8.38
CA LEU A 45 -5.58 14.70 -7.80
C LEU A 45 -5.24 14.69 -6.30
N LEU A 46 -4.26 15.50 -5.89
CA LEU A 46 -3.75 15.56 -4.52
C LEU A 46 -4.44 16.64 -3.69
N SER A 47 -4.47 17.87 -4.23
CA SER A 47 -5.06 19.04 -3.58
C SER A 47 -5.46 20.08 -4.62
N VAL A 48 -6.12 21.16 -4.19
CA VAL A 48 -6.43 22.32 -5.03
C VAL A 48 -5.80 23.56 -4.43
N SER A 49 -4.96 24.23 -5.21
CA SER A 49 -4.43 25.55 -4.87
C SER A 49 -5.48 26.62 -5.17
N CYS A 50 -5.75 27.47 -4.19
CA CYS A 50 -6.69 28.57 -4.27
C CYS A 50 -5.91 29.88 -4.21
N GLU A 51 -6.08 30.73 -5.22
CA GLU A 51 -5.44 32.04 -5.31
C GLU A 51 -6.50 33.14 -5.20
N ASP A 52 -6.38 34.00 -4.18
CA ASP A 52 -7.20 35.21 -4.06
C ASP A 52 -6.68 36.27 -5.04
N ILE A 53 -7.51 36.63 -6.02
CA ILE A 53 -7.13 37.56 -7.09
C ILE A 53 -6.84 38.97 -6.54
N CYS A 54 -7.45 39.35 -5.41
CA CYS A 54 -7.28 40.67 -4.84
C CYS A 54 -6.00 40.80 -4.01
N THR A 55 -5.54 39.72 -3.36
CA THR A 55 -4.37 39.75 -2.48
C THR A 55 -3.17 38.98 -3.02
N ASN A 56 -3.34 38.18 -4.08
CA ASN A 56 -2.41 37.16 -4.56
C ASN A 56 -1.99 36.17 -3.45
N GLU A 57 -2.80 36.02 -2.39
CA GLU A 57 -2.56 35.04 -1.35
C GLU A 57 -2.98 33.66 -1.85
N LYS A 58 -2.09 32.68 -1.65
CA LYS A 58 -2.32 31.28 -2.03
C LYS A 58 -2.50 30.42 -0.80
N PHE A 59 -3.50 29.55 -0.83
CA PHE A 59 -3.74 28.53 0.18
C PHE A 59 -4.22 27.24 -0.50
N GLU A 60 -4.06 26.10 0.17
CA GLU A 60 -4.48 24.80 -0.37
C GLU A 60 -5.74 24.27 0.30
N LEU A 61 -6.60 23.64 -0.49
CA LEU A 61 -7.77 22.91 -0.03
C LEU A 61 -7.62 21.41 -0.32
N PRO A 62 -7.98 20.54 0.64
CA PRO A 62 -7.99 19.10 0.41
C PRO A 62 -9.12 18.70 -0.55
N ILE A 63 -8.95 17.60 -1.28
CA ILE A 63 -9.98 17.06 -2.19
C ILE A 63 -11.30 16.70 -1.49
N SER A 64 -11.25 16.39 -0.19
CA SER A 64 -12.41 16.07 0.65
C SER A 64 -13.14 17.30 1.18
N HIS A 65 -12.79 18.50 0.72
CA HIS A 65 -13.41 19.74 1.16
C HIS A 65 -14.89 19.80 0.75
N THR A 66 -15.77 19.99 1.74
CA THR A 66 -17.24 20.00 1.56
C THR A 66 -17.82 21.38 1.31
N GLY A 67 -16.99 22.42 1.23
CA GLY A 67 -17.45 23.78 1.01
C GLY A 67 -17.98 23.99 -0.41
N LEU A 68 -18.92 24.92 -0.52
CA LEU A 68 -19.58 25.26 -1.76
C LEU A 68 -19.00 26.54 -2.37
N PHE A 69 -18.89 26.54 -3.69
CA PHE A 69 -18.30 27.60 -4.48
C PHE A 69 -19.30 28.13 -5.50
N LYS A 70 -19.37 29.44 -5.61
CA LYS A 70 -20.28 30.12 -6.54
C LYS A 70 -19.48 30.72 -7.68
N VAL A 71 -19.90 30.48 -8.92
CA VAL A 71 -19.23 31.04 -10.11
C VAL A 71 -19.35 32.57 -10.09
N VAL A 72 -18.23 33.24 -10.36
CA VAL A 72 -18.19 34.68 -10.61
C VAL A 72 -18.42 34.90 -12.11
N PRO A 73 -19.41 35.73 -12.51
CA PRO A 73 -19.58 36.12 -13.90
C PRO A 73 -18.34 36.84 -14.45
N GLU A 74 -18.11 36.71 -15.75
CA GLU A 74 -17.01 37.42 -16.41
C GLU A 74 -17.28 38.93 -16.45
N GLU A 75 -16.27 39.75 -16.19
CA GLU A 75 -16.41 41.21 -16.18
C GLU A 75 -16.49 41.78 -17.60
N MET A 76 -15.86 41.09 -18.55
CA MET A 76 -15.84 41.47 -19.94
C MET A 76 -17.08 40.89 -20.68
N PRO A 77 -17.72 41.65 -21.59
CA PRO A 77 -18.88 41.16 -22.36
C PRO A 77 -18.51 40.03 -23.31
N TYR A 78 -19.47 39.13 -23.55
CA TYR A 78 -19.41 38.18 -24.67
C TYR A 78 -19.95 38.87 -25.94
N SER A 79 -19.34 38.56 -27.08
CA SER A 79 -19.66 39.20 -28.36
C SER A 79 -20.86 38.56 -29.09
N THR A 80 -21.15 37.29 -28.78
CA THR A 80 -22.27 36.51 -29.33
C THR A 80 -22.90 35.62 -28.27
N ILE A 81 -24.14 35.18 -28.50
CA ILE A 81 -24.80 34.20 -27.62
C ILE A 81 -24.11 32.84 -27.74
N GLU A 82 -23.66 32.46 -28.94
CA GLU A 82 -22.86 31.27 -29.17
C GLU A 82 -21.60 31.22 -28.30
N GLU A 83 -20.84 32.32 -28.22
CA GLU A 83 -19.66 32.42 -27.36
C GLU A 83 -20.03 32.21 -25.88
N MET A 84 -21.12 32.81 -25.41
CA MET A 84 -21.57 32.68 -24.02
C MET A 84 -22.07 31.27 -23.68
N VAL A 85 -22.76 30.60 -24.62
CA VAL A 85 -23.33 29.25 -24.42
C VAL A 85 -22.27 28.16 -24.58
N SER A 86 -21.35 28.30 -25.54
CA SER A 86 -20.25 27.34 -25.77
C SER A 86 -19.26 27.30 -24.60
N LEU A 87 -19.09 28.43 -23.92
CA LEU A 87 -18.35 28.56 -22.67
C LEU A 87 -19.27 28.23 -21.48
N ARG A 88 -19.95 27.08 -21.48
CA ARG A 88 -20.64 26.56 -20.29
C ARG A 88 -20.32 25.08 -20.08
N PRO A 89 -20.43 24.56 -18.83
CA PRO A 89 -20.06 23.19 -18.54
C PRO A 89 -20.93 22.23 -19.38
N VAL A 90 -20.31 21.23 -19.99
CA VAL A 90 -21.01 20.23 -20.80
C VAL A 90 -21.88 19.37 -19.87
N GLY A 91 -23.19 19.41 -20.13
CA GLY A 91 -24.26 18.97 -19.23
C GLY A 91 -25.40 19.97 -19.31
N LEU A 92 -25.86 20.26 -20.53
CA LEU A 92 -26.81 21.35 -20.83
C LEU A 92 -28.11 21.25 -20.01
N ASP A 93 -28.49 20.06 -19.57
CA ASP A 93 -29.71 19.82 -18.80
C ASP A 93 -29.61 20.21 -17.31
N SER A 94 -28.40 20.28 -16.72
CA SER A 94 -28.26 20.54 -15.28
C SER A 94 -28.14 22.01 -14.88
N CYS A 95 -27.97 22.93 -15.84
CA CYS A 95 -27.68 24.35 -15.57
C CYS A 95 -28.66 25.33 -16.25
N LEU A 96 -29.82 24.82 -16.69
CA LEU A 96 -30.95 25.62 -17.17
C LEU A 96 -32.03 25.69 -16.08
N PRO A 97 -32.70 26.84 -15.90
CA PRO A 97 -32.56 28.07 -16.67
C PRO A 97 -31.40 28.97 -16.18
N PHE A 98 -30.79 29.74 -17.09
CA PHE A 98 -29.80 30.77 -16.70
C PHE A 98 -30.13 32.14 -17.26
N THR A 99 -29.62 33.18 -16.61
CA THR A 99 -29.94 34.57 -16.93
C THR A 99 -28.76 35.32 -17.51
N PHE A 100 -29.03 36.18 -18.48
CA PHE A 100 -28.06 37.09 -19.06
C PHE A 100 -28.72 38.42 -19.46
N THR A 101 -27.92 39.43 -19.72
CA THR A 101 -28.38 40.75 -20.21
C THR A 101 -27.60 41.12 -21.45
N ASN A 102 -28.16 42.04 -22.25
CA ASN A 102 -27.43 42.72 -23.31
C ASN A 102 -27.47 44.22 -23.07
N GLN A 103 -26.32 44.91 -23.11
CA GLN A 103 -26.26 46.37 -22.90
C GLN A 103 -26.82 47.17 -24.09
N SER A 104 -26.94 46.56 -25.27
CA SER A 104 -27.53 47.19 -26.45
C SER A 104 -29.01 46.83 -26.63
N PRO A 105 -29.85 47.70 -27.23
CA PRO A 105 -31.18 47.29 -27.64
C PRO A 105 -31.09 46.27 -28.78
N MET A 106 -31.93 45.24 -28.76
CA MET A 106 -32.01 44.20 -29.79
C MET A 106 -33.39 44.19 -30.43
N THR A 107 -33.46 43.97 -31.74
CA THR A 107 -34.74 43.86 -32.45
C THR A 107 -34.83 42.53 -33.15
N PHE A 108 -35.86 41.76 -32.81
CA PHE A 108 -36.16 40.45 -33.39
C PHE A 108 -37.57 40.51 -34.00
N GLY A 109 -37.64 40.61 -35.33
CA GLY A 109 -38.91 40.83 -36.03
C GLY A 109 -39.57 42.14 -35.61
N ASN A 110 -40.77 42.05 -35.04
CA ASN A 110 -41.56 43.18 -34.51
C ASN A 110 -41.33 43.45 -33.01
N PHE A 111 -40.45 42.69 -32.36
CA PHE A 111 -40.17 42.82 -30.94
C PHE A 111 -38.82 43.49 -30.71
N THR A 112 -38.81 44.63 -29.99
CA THR A 112 -37.57 45.32 -29.59
C THR A 112 -37.34 45.11 -28.10
N LEU A 113 -36.28 44.39 -27.77
CA LEU A 113 -35.77 44.24 -26.42
C LEU A 113 -34.94 45.47 -26.04
N GLY A 114 -35.33 46.16 -24.98
CA GLY A 114 -34.55 47.28 -24.45
C GLY A 114 -33.20 46.83 -23.89
N ALA A 115 -32.22 47.75 -23.91
CA ALA A 115 -30.94 47.58 -23.26
C ALA A 115 -31.08 47.21 -21.77
N GLY A 116 -30.22 46.32 -21.28
CA GLY A 116 -30.12 45.90 -19.88
C GLY A 116 -31.26 45.01 -19.38
N ARG A 117 -32.15 44.53 -20.27
CA ARG A 117 -33.22 43.60 -19.89
C ARG A 117 -32.66 42.20 -19.61
N VAL A 118 -33.13 41.60 -18.52
CA VAL A 118 -32.76 40.22 -18.14
C VAL A 118 -33.52 39.23 -19.01
N LEU A 119 -32.76 38.36 -19.66
CA LEU A 119 -33.20 37.26 -20.50
C LEU A 119 -32.92 35.96 -19.74
N THR A 120 -33.93 35.11 -19.57
CA THR A 120 -33.77 33.79 -18.95
C THR A 120 -33.77 32.72 -20.05
N MET A 121 -32.62 32.13 -20.34
CA MET A 121 -32.50 31.04 -21.30
C MET A 121 -33.16 29.77 -20.76
N LEU A 122 -34.03 29.17 -21.59
CA LEU A 122 -34.80 27.97 -21.27
C LEU A 122 -34.25 26.72 -21.98
N SER A 123 -33.91 26.83 -23.27
CA SER A 123 -33.42 25.71 -24.07
C SER A 123 -32.72 26.19 -25.35
N ILE A 124 -31.96 25.30 -25.99
CA ILE A 124 -31.42 25.48 -27.35
C ILE A 124 -32.30 24.67 -28.30
N GLU A 125 -32.89 25.33 -29.30
CA GLU A 125 -33.71 24.72 -30.34
C GLU A 125 -32.83 24.50 -31.59
N GLN A 126 -32.70 23.24 -32.00
CA GLN A 126 -31.98 22.84 -33.19
C GLN A 126 -32.98 22.23 -34.19
N HIS A 127 -33.16 22.88 -35.33
CA HIS A 127 -33.99 22.40 -36.42
C HIS A 127 -33.10 22.07 -37.62
N GLU A 128 -33.35 20.93 -38.27
CA GLU A 128 -32.52 20.45 -39.37
C GLU A 128 -32.57 21.43 -40.55
N GLY A 129 -31.45 22.10 -40.84
CA GLY A 129 -31.32 23.08 -41.92
C GLY A 129 -31.58 24.54 -41.54
N GLU A 130 -31.94 24.83 -40.28
CA GLU A 130 -32.10 26.18 -39.76
C GLU A 130 -30.97 26.53 -38.78
N GLU A 131 -30.73 27.83 -38.59
CA GLU A 131 -29.78 28.29 -37.59
C GLU A 131 -30.27 27.93 -36.19
N SER A 132 -29.40 27.37 -35.35
CA SER A 132 -29.70 27.08 -33.95
C SER A 132 -30.14 28.33 -33.19
N GLN A 133 -31.28 28.24 -32.52
CA GLN A 133 -31.87 29.35 -31.77
C GLN A 133 -31.90 29.05 -30.28
N VAL A 134 -31.85 30.10 -29.48
CA VAL A 134 -32.00 30.02 -28.04
C VAL A 134 -33.38 30.51 -27.67
N ARG A 135 -34.16 29.65 -27.02
CA ARG A 135 -35.45 30.03 -26.43
C ARG A 135 -35.21 30.70 -25.08
N CYS A 136 -35.60 31.96 -24.97
CA CYS A 136 -35.48 32.78 -23.77
C CYS A 136 -36.84 33.26 -23.29
N TYR A 137 -36.98 33.42 -21.98
CA TYR A 137 -38.10 34.05 -21.31
C TYR A 137 -37.71 35.47 -20.86
N VAL A 138 -38.63 36.42 -21.05
CA VAL A 138 -38.48 37.82 -20.65
C VAL A 138 -39.69 38.29 -19.85
N GLN A 139 -39.42 38.97 -18.74
CA GLN A 139 -40.45 39.59 -17.91
C GLN A 139 -40.55 41.10 -18.18
N GLY A 140 -41.73 41.55 -18.59
CA GLY A 140 -42.07 42.95 -18.85
C GLY A 140 -42.43 43.75 -17.59
N GLN A 141 -42.68 45.05 -17.77
CA GLN A 141 -42.90 46.03 -16.67
C GLN A 141 -44.24 45.90 -15.93
N GLN A 142 -45.19 45.09 -16.42
CA GLN A 142 -46.53 44.90 -15.84
C GLN A 142 -46.94 43.41 -15.84
N GLU A 143 -46.05 42.52 -15.42
CA GLU A 143 -46.25 41.05 -15.41
C GLU A 143 -46.51 40.39 -16.78
N ALA A 144 -46.60 41.16 -17.86
CA ALA A 144 -46.57 40.63 -19.22
C ALA A 144 -45.23 39.94 -19.46
N SER A 145 -45.26 38.63 -19.76
CA SER A 145 -44.09 37.85 -20.12
C SER A 145 -44.15 37.47 -21.59
N ALA A 146 -42.99 37.34 -22.21
CA ALA A 146 -42.86 36.87 -23.58
C ALA A 146 -41.73 35.85 -23.65
N GLU A 147 -41.94 34.81 -24.45
CA GLU A 147 -40.87 33.93 -24.89
C GLU A 147 -40.39 34.39 -26.26
N LEU A 148 -39.08 34.35 -26.45
CA LEU A 148 -38.42 34.79 -27.66
C LEU A 148 -37.36 33.78 -28.06
N CYS A 149 -37.19 33.59 -29.37
CA CYS A 149 -36.12 32.76 -29.91
C CYS A 149 -35.05 33.69 -30.52
N ILE A 150 -33.82 33.60 -29.99
CA ILE A 150 -32.68 34.41 -30.45
C ILE A 150 -31.70 33.51 -31.21
N PRO A 151 -31.32 33.84 -32.45
CA PRO A 151 -30.28 33.10 -33.16
C PRO A 151 -28.95 33.12 -32.39
N LEU A 152 -28.25 31.98 -32.32
CA LEU A 152 -26.96 31.88 -31.61
C LEU A 152 -25.91 32.86 -32.17
N SER A 153 -25.93 33.16 -33.46
CA SER A 153 -25.00 34.13 -34.09
C SER A 153 -25.30 35.59 -33.75
N SER A 154 -26.36 35.88 -32.99
CA SER A 154 -26.72 37.24 -32.60
C SER A 154 -25.56 37.92 -31.87
N ARG A 155 -25.12 39.06 -32.42
CA ARG A 155 -24.04 39.88 -31.86
C ARG A 155 -24.58 40.89 -30.84
N GLY A 156 -23.79 41.14 -29.82
CA GLY A 156 -24.14 42.06 -28.75
C GLY A 156 -23.04 42.20 -27.71
N GLU A 157 -23.36 42.92 -26.65
CA GLU A 157 -22.55 43.04 -25.44
C GLU A 157 -23.28 42.27 -24.34
N PHE A 158 -23.12 40.95 -24.37
CA PHE A 158 -23.82 40.05 -23.47
C PHE A 158 -23.07 39.88 -22.16
N TYR A 159 -23.80 39.93 -21.05
CA TYR A 159 -23.26 39.71 -19.71
C TYR A 159 -24.04 38.59 -19.02
N GLU A 160 -23.29 37.66 -18.44
CA GLU A 160 -23.85 36.61 -17.61
C GLU A 160 -24.34 37.21 -16.28
N CYS A 161 -25.58 36.90 -15.90
CA CYS A 161 -26.06 37.22 -14.57
C CYS A 161 -25.54 36.19 -13.56
N GLU A 162 -25.35 36.62 -12.32
CA GLU A 162 -24.87 35.75 -11.27
C GLU A 162 -25.86 34.59 -11.02
N SER A 163 -25.42 33.35 -11.30
CA SER A 163 -26.22 32.15 -11.05
C SER A 163 -26.44 31.94 -9.55
N LYS A 164 -27.50 31.24 -9.15
CA LYS A 164 -27.68 30.75 -7.78
C LYS A 164 -26.96 29.43 -7.52
N ASP A 165 -26.48 28.78 -8.58
CA ASP A 165 -25.87 27.46 -8.48
C ASP A 165 -24.56 27.50 -7.70
N CYS A 166 -24.36 26.44 -6.93
CA CYS A 166 -23.19 26.24 -6.10
C CYS A 166 -22.57 24.91 -6.47
N PHE A 167 -21.25 24.90 -6.61
CA PHE A 167 -20.48 23.73 -7.01
C PHE A 167 -19.57 23.30 -5.86
N THR A 168 -19.42 22.01 -5.70
CA THR A 168 -18.39 21.40 -4.87
C THR A 168 -17.03 21.48 -5.56
N LEU A 169 -15.95 21.36 -4.78
CA LEU A 169 -14.59 21.34 -5.32
C LEU A 169 -14.41 20.20 -6.35
N GLN A 170 -15.03 19.04 -6.10
CA GLN A 170 -14.95 17.88 -6.98
C GLN A 170 -15.63 18.13 -8.33
N GLU A 171 -16.82 18.75 -8.35
CA GLU A 171 -17.52 19.10 -9.58
C GLU A 171 -16.71 20.09 -10.41
N ILE A 172 -16.08 21.07 -9.76
CA ILE A 172 -15.20 22.03 -10.43
C ILE A 172 -14.02 21.32 -11.07
N MET A 173 -13.32 20.44 -10.32
CA MET A 173 -12.14 19.74 -10.85
C MET A 173 -12.47 18.72 -11.95
N SER A 174 -13.69 18.18 -11.93
CA SER A 174 -14.15 17.21 -12.94
C SER A 174 -14.54 17.87 -14.27
N SER A 175 -14.76 19.19 -14.30
CA SER A 175 -15.19 19.91 -15.49
C SER A 175 -14.08 20.82 -16.02
N PRO A 176 -13.55 20.58 -17.24
CA PRO A 176 -12.56 21.46 -17.88
C PRO A 176 -13.04 22.91 -17.96
N PHE A 177 -14.34 23.11 -18.18
CA PHE A 177 -14.94 24.43 -18.22
C PHE A 177 -14.91 25.12 -16.86
N LEU A 178 -15.38 24.44 -15.79
CA LEU A 178 -15.40 25.04 -14.45
C LEU A 178 -13.99 25.36 -13.95
N ARG A 179 -12.97 24.56 -14.29
CA ARG A 179 -11.56 24.85 -13.94
C ARG A 179 -11.04 26.17 -14.51
N SER A 180 -11.63 26.68 -15.59
CA SER A 180 -11.27 27.97 -16.19
C SER A 180 -11.98 29.18 -15.55
N ARG A 181 -12.91 28.93 -14.61
CA ARG A 181 -13.76 29.98 -14.01
C ARG A 181 -13.22 30.47 -12.66
N ARG A 182 -13.67 31.66 -12.29
CA ARG A 182 -13.44 32.28 -10.98
C ARG A 182 -14.59 31.92 -10.04
N PHE A 183 -14.30 31.72 -8.77
CA PHE A 183 -15.29 31.32 -7.77
C PHE A 183 -15.25 32.18 -6.52
N ARG A 184 -16.39 32.31 -5.83
CA ARG A 184 -16.46 32.83 -4.46
C ARG A 184 -16.80 31.70 -3.51
N PHE A 185 -16.19 31.72 -2.34
CA PHE A 185 -16.45 30.74 -1.30
C PHE A 185 -17.72 31.10 -0.53
N MET A 186 -18.69 30.19 -0.48
CA MET A 186 -19.94 30.40 0.24
C MET A 186 -19.76 30.14 1.74
N ASN A 187 -19.08 31.04 2.45
CA ASN A 187 -19.01 31.03 3.92
C ASN A 187 -19.43 32.39 4.49
N VAL A 188 -20.36 32.34 5.44
CA VAL A 188 -21.13 33.46 6.02
C VAL A 188 -20.28 34.49 6.79
N SER A 189 -18.94 34.40 6.76
CA SER A 189 -18.14 35.31 7.60
C SER A 189 -16.87 35.95 7.03
N LYS A 190 -16.20 35.48 5.96
CA LYS A 190 -14.87 36.07 5.61
C LYS A 190 -14.40 36.13 4.15
N TYR A 191 -15.05 35.50 3.17
CA TYR A 191 -14.47 35.37 1.82
C TYR A 191 -15.48 35.58 0.67
N GLU A 192 -15.91 36.83 0.47
CA GLU A 192 -16.63 37.24 -0.76
C GLU A 192 -15.69 37.53 -1.93
N ARG A 193 -14.40 37.17 -1.82
CA ARG A 193 -13.40 37.51 -2.84
C ARG A 193 -13.34 36.46 -3.95
N PRO A 194 -13.14 36.87 -5.22
CA PRO A 194 -12.93 35.93 -6.31
C PRO A 194 -11.63 35.13 -6.13
N LEU A 195 -11.74 33.81 -6.28
CA LEU A 195 -10.67 32.84 -6.21
C LEU A 195 -10.47 32.18 -7.58
N VAL A 196 -9.21 31.91 -7.91
CA VAL A 196 -8.84 30.98 -8.99
C VAL A 196 -8.46 29.65 -8.35
N LEU A 197 -9.04 28.56 -8.86
CA LEU A 197 -8.83 27.22 -8.34
C LEU A 197 -8.01 26.41 -9.34
N THR A 198 -6.79 26.03 -8.94
CA THR A 198 -5.85 25.29 -9.78
C THR A 198 -5.59 23.92 -9.18
N PRO A 199 -5.77 22.82 -9.92
CA PRO A 199 -5.50 21.48 -9.40
C PRO A 199 -4.00 21.25 -9.18
N THR A 200 -3.67 20.53 -8.12
CA THR A 200 -2.34 19.99 -7.86
C THR A 200 -2.43 18.47 -7.89
N TYR A 201 -1.70 17.84 -8.80
CA TYR A 201 -1.69 16.40 -8.97
C TYR A 201 -0.46 15.78 -8.30
N GLN A 202 -0.62 14.62 -7.70
CA GLN A 202 0.47 13.71 -7.41
C GLN A 202 0.86 13.01 -8.71
N VAL A 203 2.04 13.32 -9.23
CA VAL A 203 2.58 12.71 -10.44
C VAL A 203 3.37 11.47 -10.04
N ARG A 204 3.11 10.35 -10.72
CA ARG A 204 3.94 9.15 -10.68
C ARG A 204 4.71 9.07 -11.98
N ALA A 205 6.03 9.06 -11.90
CA ALA A 205 6.87 9.08 -13.09
C ALA A 205 8.17 8.30 -12.93
N ILE A 206 8.75 7.91 -14.06
CA ILE A 206 10.05 7.24 -14.17
C ILE A 206 11.02 8.25 -14.79
N MET A 207 12.15 8.51 -14.12
CA MET A 207 13.21 9.32 -14.73
C MET A 207 14.15 8.44 -15.54
N ASN A 208 14.65 8.95 -16.67
CA ASN A 208 15.50 8.17 -17.57
C ASN A 208 16.78 7.61 -16.91
N LEU A 209 17.37 8.36 -15.97
CA LEU A 209 18.61 7.98 -15.28
C LEU A 209 18.40 7.35 -13.89
N ARG A 210 17.15 7.18 -13.44
CA ARG A 210 16.85 6.64 -12.11
C ARG A 210 16.08 5.34 -12.19
N LYS A 211 16.39 4.45 -11.25
CA LYS A 211 15.87 3.09 -11.18
C LYS A 211 14.49 2.99 -10.49
N ASN A 212 14.00 4.07 -9.88
CA ASN A 212 12.78 4.06 -9.07
C ASN A 212 11.65 4.88 -9.71
N VAL A 213 10.40 4.45 -9.52
CA VAL A 213 9.22 5.28 -9.77
C VAL A 213 9.17 6.36 -8.70
N LEU A 214 9.25 7.62 -9.12
CA LEU A 214 9.17 8.77 -8.25
C LEU A 214 7.73 9.26 -8.13
N LYS A 215 7.42 9.77 -6.94
CA LYS A 215 6.19 10.48 -6.62
C LYS A 215 6.54 11.93 -6.28
N PHE A 216 6.07 12.88 -7.07
CA PHE A 216 6.22 14.32 -6.78
C PHE A 216 4.96 15.10 -7.13
N PRO A 217 4.68 16.24 -6.47
CA PRO A 217 3.53 17.07 -6.80
C PRO A 217 3.77 17.83 -8.11
N SER A 218 2.70 18.08 -8.86
CA SER A 218 2.75 18.84 -10.12
C SER A 218 3.11 20.31 -9.91
N SER A 219 2.94 20.83 -8.68
CA SER A 219 3.35 22.18 -8.27
C SER A 219 4.87 22.37 -8.17
N LEU A 220 5.64 21.31 -8.38
CA LEU A 220 7.09 21.39 -8.47
C LEU A 220 7.53 22.40 -9.54
N GLU A 221 8.41 23.32 -9.16
CA GLU A 221 8.90 24.43 -9.99
C GLU A 221 9.85 23.95 -11.09
N VAL A 222 9.28 23.36 -12.14
CA VAL A 222 9.99 22.83 -13.30
C VAL A 222 9.20 23.18 -14.55
N ASP A 223 9.89 23.67 -15.58
CA ASP A 223 9.32 23.83 -16.91
C ASP A 223 9.66 22.61 -17.77
N VAL A 224 8.65 22.12 -18.48
CA VAL A 224 8.71 20.89 -19.24
C VAL A 224 8.17 21.06 -20.65
N VAL A 225 8.64 20.20 -21.56
CA VAL A 225 8.13 20.05 -22.93
C VAL A 225 7.70 18.60 -23.14
N ASP A 226 6.52 18.38 -23.72
CA ASP A 226 6.12 17.04 -24.17
C ASP A 226 6.95 16.63 -25.40
N VAL A 227 7.81 15.63 -25.21
CA VAL A 227 8.70 15.05 -26.24
C VAL A 227 8.32 13.59 -26.54
N THR A 228 7.10 13.16 -26.18
CA THR A 228 6.64 11.77 -26.35
C THR A 228 6.83 11.24 -27.77
N GLU A 229 6.54 12.07 -28.78
CA GLU A 229 6.69 11.68 -30.19
C GLU A 229 8.16 11.58 -30.64
N LEU A 230 9.06 12.32 -29.99
CA LEU A 230 10.49 12.39 -30.33
C LEU A 230 11.31 11.30 -29.62
N CYS A 231 10.81 10.80 -28.50
CA CYS A 231 11.52 9.87 -27.61
C CYS A 231 10.92 8.45 -27.59
N LYS A 232 10.32 8.00 -28.69
CA LYS A 232 9.71 6.66 -28.77
C LYS A 232 10.70 5.51 -28.56
N ASP A 233 11.98 5.74 -28.90
CA ASP A 233 13.05 4.74 -28.78
C ASP A 233 13.86 4.86 -27.48
N VAL A 234 13.48 5.76 -26.56
CA VAL A 234 14.15 5.89 -25.26
C VAL A 234 13.65 4.79 -24.34
N ASP A 235 14.53 3.84 -24.01
CA ASP A 235 14.26 2.77 -23.06
C ASP A 235 14.27 3.32 -21.62
N PHE A 236 13.10 3.66 -21.09
CA PHE A 236 12.96 3.91 -19.66
C PHE A 236 13.05 2.60 -18.88
N MET A 237 14.05 2.49 -18.02
CA MET A 237 14.16 1.39 -17.06
C MET A 237 12.90 1.36 -16.19
N THR A 238 12.05 0.35 -16.40
CA THR A 238 10.80 0.21 -15.67
C THR A 238 11.04 -0.71 -14.48
N PRO A 239 11.01 -0.20 -13.23
CA PRO A 239 11.07 -1.07 -12.07
C PRO A 239 9.78 -1.88 -11.96
N LEU A 240 9.95 -3.17 -11.76
CA LEU A 240 8.90 -4.15 -11.55
C LEU A 240 9.06 -4.68 -10.12
N SER A 241 7.98 -4.67 -9.35
CA SER A 241 7.91 -5.46 -8.12
C SER A 241 7.85 -6.95 -8.48
N LEU A 242 8.15 -7.85 -7.53
CA LEU A 242 7.96 -9.28 -7.78
C LEU A 242 6.51 -9.63 -8.17
N THR A 243 5.53 -8.90 -7.67
CA THR A 243 4.12 -9.04 -8.07
C THR A 243 3.90 -8.64 -9.53
N ASP A 244 4.55 -7.56 -9.99
CA ASP A 244 4.49 -7.14 -11.40
C ASP A 244 5.20 -8.13 -12.32
N VAL A 245 6.25 -8.79 -11.81
CA VAL A 245 6.92 -9.89 -12.53
C VAL A 245 5.98 -11.09 -12.66
N LEU A 246 5.21 -11.43 -11.62
CA LEU A 246 4.22 -12.50 -11.68
C LEU A 246 3.06 -12.21 -12.66
N SER A 247 2.76 -10.94 -12.92
CA SER A 247 1.74 -10.54 -13.91
C SER A 247 2.25 -10.50 -15.34
N GLN A 248 3.57 -10.58 -15.57
CA GLN A 248 4.14 -10.69 -16.92
C GLN A 248 3.71 -12.00 -17.60
N PRO A 249 3.55 -12.01 -18.94
CA PRO A 249 3.18 -13.23 -19.65
C PRO A 249 4.30 -14.30 -19.60
N ASP A 250 3.94 -15.57 -19.77
CA ASP A 250 4.91 -16.69 -19.64
C ASP A 250 5.98 -16.63 -20.75
N GLU A 251 5.66 -16.05 -21.91
CA GLU A 251 6.57 -15.82 -23.03
C GLU A 251 7.69 -14.83 -22.70
N SER A 252 7.54 -14.04 -21.63
CA SER A 252 8.59 -13.14 -21.15
C SER A 252 9.73 -13.88 -20.45
N PHE A 253 9.61 -15.19 -20.21
CA PHE A 253 10.62 -16.01 -19.54
C PHE A 253 11.20 -17.05 -20.50
N PRO A 254 12.50 -17.42 -20.36
CA PRO A 254 13.46 -16.91 -19.39
C PRO A 254 13.99 -15.52 -19.75
N THR A 255 14.26 -14.68 -18.75
CA THR A 255 14.78 -13.32 -18.95
C THR A 255 15.87 -12.96 -17.95
N VAL A 256 16.80 -12.11 -18.37
CA VAL A 256 17.82 -11.53 -17.48
C VAL A 256 17.20 -10.31 -16.80
N VAL A 257 17.35 -10.24 -15.48
CA VAL A 257 16.85 -9.11 -14.69
C VAL A 257 17.98 -8.49 -13.90
N GLU A 258 17.87 -7.18 -13.67
CA GLU A 258 18.78 -6.43 -12.79
C GLU A 258 18.06 -6.08 -11.48
N ILE A 259 18.73 -6.30 -10.35
CA ILE A 259 18.21 -5.93 -9.03
C ILE A 259 18.38 -4.43 -8.83
N LEU A 260 17.28 -3.69 -8.74
CA LEU A 260 17.28 -2.24 -8.53
C LEU A 260 17.27 -1.90 -7.04
N GLU A 261 16.51 -2.66 -6.27
CA GLU A 261 16.37 -2.55 -4.83
C GLU A 261 16.58 -3.91 -4.20
N LYS A 262 17.50 -3.99 -3.23
CA LYS A 262 17.80 -5.23 -2.51
C LYS A 262 16.64 -5.66 -1.60
N PRO A 263 16.55 -6.95 -1.23
CA PRO A 263 15.58 -7.41 -0.25
C PRO A 263 15.71 -6.69 1.12
N GLU A 264 14.58 -6.50 1.80
CA GLU A 264 14.53 -5.86 3.12
C GLU A 264 15.47 -6.52 4.15
N THR A 265 16.07 -5.70 5.04
CA THR A 265 17.14 -6.11 5.96
C THR A 265 16.72 -7.13 7.02
N ASN A 266 15.43 -7.31 7.28
CA ASN A 266 14.93 -8.33 8.21
C ASN A 266 14.77 -9.67 7.48
N SER A 267 15.89 -10.32 7.16
CA SER A 267 15.93 -11.55 6.39
C SER A 267 15.08 -12.65 7.05
N LEU A 268 13.94 -12.97 6.45
CA LEU A 268 13.09 -14.09 6.86
C LEU A 268 13.69 -15.45 6.52
N PHE A 269 14.71 -15.46 5.65
CA PHE A 269 15.37 -16.65 5.13
C PHE A 269 16.84 -16.71 5.56
N LYS A 270 17.35 -17.93 5.78
CA LYS A 270 18.75 -18.24 6.06
C LYS A 270 19.37 -19.05 4.91
N CYS A 271 19.06 -18.68 3.67
CA CYS A 271 19.60 -19.32 2.48
C CYS A 271 20.94 -18.68 2.05
N SER A 272 21.76 -19.46 1.33
CA SER A 272 23.05 -19.02 0.81
C SER A 272 22.93 -17.96 -0.28
N TRP A 273 21.84 -17.99 -1.06
CA TRP A 273 21.63 -17.06 -2.18
C TRP A 273 21.16 -15.66 -1.74
N LEU A 274 20.50 -15.52 -0.59
CA LEU A 274 19.94 -14.22 -0.17
C LEU A 274 21.03 -13.15 0.07
N PRO A 275 22.15 -13.44 0.75
CA PRO A 275 23.26 -12.49 0.88
C PRO A 275 23.90 -12.07 -0.44
N GLU A 276 23.80 -12.90 -1.48
CA GLU A 276 24.33 -12.61 -2.82
C GLU A 276 23.41 -11.67 -3.62
N LEU A 277 22.17 -11.43 -3.17
CA LEU A 277 21.24 -10.48 -3.79
C LEU A 277 21.62 -9.03 -3.48
N SER A 278 22.66 -8.55 -4.16
CA SER A 278 23.12 -7.17 -4.05
C SER A 278 22.46 -6.24 -5.08
N GLN A 279 22.50 -4.94 -4.82
CA GLN A 279 22.00 -3.96 -5.77
C GLN A 279 22.87 -3.97 -7.04
N ASN A 280 22.23 -3.90 -8.21
CA ASN A 280 22.83 -4.03 -9.54
C ASN A 280 23.33 -5.44 -9.88
N GLU A 281 23.11 -6.44 -9.01
CA GLU A 281 23.35 -7.84 -9.37
C GLU A 281 22.36 -8.27 -10.45
N HIS A 282 22.82 -9.16 -11.33
CA HIS A 282 21.99 -9.70 -12.40
C HIS A 282 21.55 -11.13 -12.06
N LEU A 283 20.27 -11.42 -12.30
CA LEU A 283 19.70 -12.75 -12.16
C LEU A 283 19.10 -13.20 -13.48
N VAL A 284 18.91 -14.51 -13.62
CA VAL A 284 18.06 -15.07 -14.66
C VAL A 284 16.78 -15.56 -14.00
N PHE A 285 15.65 -14.99 -14.41
CA PHE A 285 14.34 -15.50 -14.05
C PHE A 285 13.93 -16.52 -15.10
N HIS A 286 13.82 -17.79 -14.69
CA HIS A 286 13.57 -18.92 -15.58
C HIS A 286 12.09 -19.11 -15.87
N LYS A 287 11.28 -19.02 -14.83
CA LYS A 287 9.82 -19.16 -14.89
C LYS A 287 9.18 -18.60 -13.63
N LYS A 288 7.90 -18.30 -13.73
CA LYS A 288 7.01 -17.99 -12.60
C LYS A 288 6.04 -19.15 -12.35
N GLY A 289 5.44 -19.20 -11.16
CA GLY A 289 4.41 -20.18 -10.87
C GLY A 289 3.95 -20.16 -9.43
N THR A 290 3.36 -21.26 -8.98
CA THR A 290 2.96 -21.46 -7.60
C THR A 290 3.56 -22.77 -7.11
N SER A 291 4.28 -22.73 -5.98
CA SER A 291 4.91 -23.88 -5.36
C SER A 291 4.14 -24.25 -4.10
N ALA A 292 3.81 -25.54 -3.97
CA ALA A 292 3.23 -26.06 -2.74
C ALA A 292 4.36 -26.37 -1.76
N MET A 293 4.38 -25.67 -0.64
CA MET A 293 5.46 -25.73 0.35
C MET A 293 4.93 -26.09 1.72
N VAL A 294 5.81 -26.66 2.54
CA VAL A 294 5.49 -27.16 3.88
C VAL A 294 6.52 -26.59 4.85
N LEU A 295 6.03 -26.02 5.95
CA LEU A 295 6.88 -25.53 7.03
C LEU A 295 7.18 -26.67 8.01
N ILE A 296 8.47 -26.93 8.22
CA ILE A 296 8.96 -27.98 9.12
C ILE A 296 9.82 -27.35 10.20
N SER A 297 9.61 -27.69 11.47
CA SER A 297 10.46 -27.31 12.59
C SER A 297 11.22 -28.51 13.16
N SER A 298 12.41 -28.27 13.69
CA SER A 298 13.08 -29.24 14.55
C SER A 298 12.47 -29.20 15.95
N LEU A 299 12.45 -30.31 16.68
CA LEU A 299 12.08 -30.27 18.11
C LEU A 299 13.10 -29.48 18.94
N LYS A 300 12.60 -28.77 19.96
CA LYS A 300 13.44 -28.00 20.89
C LYS A 300 14.42 -28.94 21.59
N SER A 301 15.71 -28.62 21.47
CA SER A 301 16.84 -29.41 21.96
C SER A 301 17.80 -28.50 22.71
N ARG A 302 18.97 -29.02 23.10
CA ARG A 302 20.10 -28.20 23.56
C ARG A 302 20.62 -27.25 22.46
N LYS A 303 20.35 -27.58 21.19
CA LYS A 303 20.61 -26.71 20.03
C LYS A 303 19.42 -25.78 19.79
N ALA A 304 19.69 -24.61 19.21
CA ALA A 304 18.65 -23.69 18.75
C ALA A 304 17.67 -24.42 17.81
N GLN A 305 16.39 -24.08 17.92
CA GLN A 305 15.36 -24.62 17.05
C GLN A 305 15.59 -24.11 15.63
N GLN A 306 15.48 -25.01 14.65
CA GLN A 306 15.63 -24.69 13.24
C GLN A 306 14.30 -24.88 12.53
N PHE A 307 14.07 -24.08 11.49
CA PHE A 307 12.85 -24.04 10.70
C PHE A 307 13.21 -24.14 9.23
N PHE A 308 12.46 -24.94 8.48
CA PHE A 308 12.72 -25.23 7.09
C PHE A 308 11.44 -25.10 6.27
N LEU A 309 11.54 -24.35 5.18
CA LEU A 309 10.53 -24.32 4.13
C LEU A 309 10.90 -25.39 3.09
N VAL A 310 10.00 -26.36 2.89
CA VAL A 310 10.27 -27.55 2.09
C VAL A 310 9.28 -27.64 0.94
N SER A 311 9.78 -27.69 -0.29
CA SER A 311 8.96 -27.91 -1.48
C SER A 311 8.36 -29.32 -1.47
N GLN A 312 7.12 -29.47 -1.95
CA GLN A 312 6.51 -30.79 -2.12
C GLN A 312 7.25 -31.70 -3.11
N GLN A 313 8.16 -31.14 -3.91
CA GLN A 313 9.04 -31.87 -4.83
C GLN A 313 10.22 -32.56 -4.13
N TYR A 314 10.40 -32.33 -2.82
CA TYR A 314 11.43 -33.00 -2.03
C TYR A 314 11.31 -34.53 -2.12
N GLY A 315 12.42 -35.15 -2.52
CA GLY A 315 12.52 -36.56 -2.91
C GLY A 315 12.70 -37.51 -1.73
N GLY A 316 12.95 -37.00 -0.52
CA GLY A 316 13.10 -37.81 0.68
C GLY A 316 11.83 -38.54 1.10
N ARG A 317 11.97 -39.47 2.04
CA ARG A 317 10.86 -40.24 2.62
C ARG A 317 10.79 -40.03 4.12
N PHE A 318 9.57 -39.82 4.60
CA PHE A 318 9.25 -39.60 6.00
C PHE A 318 8.56 -40.83 6.59
N ARG A 319 8.79 -41.05 7.87
CA ARG A 319 7.98 -41.94 8.71
C ARG A 319 7.38 -41.11 9.83
N ARG A 320 6.10 -41.33 10.14
CA ARG A 320 5.44 -40.68 11.27
C ARG A 320 6.13 -41.07 12.59
N ARG A 321 6.17 -40.12 13.51
CA ARG A 321 6.65 -40.30 14.88
C ARG A 321 5.48 -40.00 15.82
N PRO A 322 5.34 -40.76 16.92
CA PRO A 322 4.40 -40.45 17.96
C PRO A 322 4.55 -39.00 18.43
N ARG A 323 3.44 -38.25 18.47
CA ARG A 323 3.40 -36.94 19.11
C ARG A 323 3.43 -37.11 20.63
N GLU A 324 4.16 -36.23 21.30
CA GLU A 324 4.19 -36.13 22.76
C GLU A 324 3.28 -34.98 23.20
N PHE A 325 2.43 -35.25 24.20
CA PHE A 325 1.50 -34.29 24.78
C PHE A 325 1.79 -34.15 26.27
N SER A 326 1.89 -32.91 26.75
CA SER A 326 2.21 -32.58 28.15
C SER A 326 1.00 -32.17 28.98
N SER A 327 -0.16 -32.00 28.33
CA SER A 327 -1.42 -31.69 29.00
C SER A 327 -2.63 -32.27 28.25
N VAL A 328 -3.73 -32.41 28.97
CA VAL A 328 -5.01 -32.83 28.38
C VAL A 328 -5.55 -31.78 27.41
N TYR A 329 -5.25 -30.50 27.64
CA TYR A 329 -5.56 -29.44 26.69
C TYR A 329 -4.91 -29.68 25.31
N GLU A 330 -3.67 -30.14 25.25
CA GLU A 330 -3.00 -30.44 23.98
C GLU A 330 -3.65 -31.64 23.26
N LEU A 331 -4.13 -32.63 24.01
CA LEU A 331 -4.93 -33.74 23.46
C LEU A 331 -6.25 -33.24 22.86
N TYR A 332 -6.89 -32.28 23.50
CA TYR A 332 -8.12 -31.67 23.00
C TYR A 332 -7.88 -30.94 21.68
N VAL A 333 -6.82 -30.13 21.60
CA VAL A 333 -6.43 -29.45 20.36
C VAL A 333 -6.15 -30.47 19.25
N ALA A 334 -5.46 -31.57 19.57
CA ALA A 334 -5.16 -32.64 18.62
C ALA A 334 -6.42 -33.42 18.18
N LEU A 335 -7.37 -33.65 19.08
CA LEU A 335 -8.65 -34.30 18.79
C LEU A 335 -9.47 -33.49 17.77
N MET A 336 -9.49 -32.16 17.91
CA MET A 336 -10.19 -31.27 16.98
C MET A 336 -9.65 -31.38 15.55
N GLN A 337 -8.40 -31.83 15.38
CA GLN A 337 -7.76 -32.02 14.08
C GLN A 337 -7.85 -33.47 13.58
N ALA A 338 -7.90 -34.45 14.47
CA ALA A 338 -7.91 -35.87 14.12
C ALA A 338 -8.82 -36.65 15.10
N PRO A 339 -10.05 -37.04 14.69
CA PRO A 339 -10.93 -37.85 15.51
C PRO A 339 -10.36 -39.27 15.69
N GLY A 340 -10.60 -39.90 16.85
CA GLY A 340 -10.10 -41.25 17.15
C GLY A 340 -8.62 -41.29 17.53
N LEU A 341 -8.12 -40.22 18.17
CA LEU A 341 -6.73 -40.15 18.65
C LEU A 341 -6.51 -41.18 19.76
N ARG A 342 -5.55 -42.10 19.56
CA ARG A 342 -5.12 -43.07 20.59
C ARG A 342 -3.81 -42.64 21.21
N VAL A 343 -3.73 -42.70 22.53
CA VAL A 343 -2.55 -42.29 23.29
C VAL A 343 -2.24 -43.28 24.40
N SER A 344 -0.97 -43.39 24.78
CA SER A 344 -0.51 -44.15 25.94
C SER A 344 0.00 -43.21 27.02
N VAL A 345 -0.35 -43.50 28.27
CA VAL A 345 0.07 -42.73 29.45
C VAL A 345 1.53 -43.04 29.76
N THR A 346 2.38 -42.02 29.84
CA THR A 346 3.82 -42.19 30.13
C THR A 346 4.21 -41.79 31.55
N ARG A 347 3.27 -41.28 32.35
CA ARG A 347 3.52 -40.90 33.74
C ARG A 347 2.29 -41.15 34.60
N ASN A 348 2.49 -41.74 35.78
CA ASN A 348 1.41 -41.97 36.73
C ASN A 348 0.79 -40.64 37.18
N CYS A 349 -0.55 -40.62 37.28
CA CYS A 349 -1.33 -39.54 37.88
C CYS A 349 -2.15 -40.12 39.03
N ASP A 350 -2.00 -39.54 40.22
CA ASP A 350 -2.76 -39.93 41.41
C ASP A 350 -4.15 -39.29 41.37
N GLU A 351 -5.16 -39.98 41.91
CA GLU A 351 -6.51 -39.44 42.06
C GLU A 351 -6.54 -38.22 42.98
N ASP A 352 -7.27 -37.18 42.55
CA ASP A 352 -7.62 -36.06 43.42
C ASP A 352 -9.12 -35.77 43.27
N GLU A 353 -9.92 -36.28 44.21
CA GLU A 353 -11.37 -36.09 44.23
C GLU A 353 -11.79 -34.61 44.37
N GLU A 354 -10.98 -33.77 45.04
CA GLU A 354 -11.29 -32.34 45.19
C GLU A 354 -11.08 -31.58 43.88
N GLU A 355 -10.05 -31.96 43.11
CA GLU A 355 -9.72 -31.38 41.80
C GLU A 355 -10.34 -32.13 40.61
N GLY A 356 -11.09 -33.21 40.85
CA GLY A 356 -11.74 -34.02 39.83
C GLY A 356 -10.76 -34.75 38.90
N LEU A 357 -9.57 -35.10 39.40
CA LEU A 357 -8.51 -35.75 38.62
C LEU A 357 -8.61 -37.29 38.74
N PRO A 358 -8.64 -38.04 37.63
CA PRO A 358 -8.69 -39.49 37.67
C PRO A 358 -7.29 -40.11 37.86
N THR A 359 -7.27 -41.34 38.37
CA THR A 359 -6.05 -42.16 38.41
C THR A 359 -5.67 -42.65 37.02
N LEU A 360 -4.40 -42.46 36.63
CA LEU A 360 -3.83 -43.00 35.39
C LEU A 360 -2.49 -43.68 35.69
N SER A 361 -2.29 -44.89 35.17
CA SER A 361 -1.04 -45.65 35.31
C SER A 361 -0.21 -45.60 34.03
N VAL A 362 1.12 -45.65 34.16
CA VAL A 362 2.04 -45.78 33.03
C VAL A 362 1.72 -47.05 32.23
N GLY A 363 1.57 -46.91 30.92
CA GLY A 363 1.26 -48.01 30.01
C GLY A 363 -0.19 -48.01 29.54
N GLU A 364 -1.13 -47.46 30.33
CA GLU A 364 -2.55 -47.41 29.98
C GLU A 364 -2.77 -46.75 28.62
N GLN A 365 -3.56 -47.39 27.75
CA GLN A 365 -3.93 -46.88 26.44
C GLN A 365 -5.33 -46.27 26.48
N LEU A 366 -5.47 -45.06 25.95
CA LEU A 366 -6.70 -44.29 25.94
C LEU A 366 -7.06 -43.91 24.50
N GLU A 367 -8.33 -44.11 24.12
CA GLU A 367 -8.92 -43.55 22.91
C GLU A 367 -9.69 -42.28 23.26
N VAL A 368 -9.27 -41.13 22.70
CA VAL A 368 -9.93 -39.84 22.94
C VAL A 368 -11.18 -39.75 22.06
N VAL A 369 -12.34 -39.63 22.70
CA VAL A 369 -13.65 -39.71 22.03
C VAL A 369 -14.19 -38.32 21.71
N ARG A 370 -14.42 -37.49 22.73
CA ARG A 370 -15.02 -36.14 22.58
C ARG A 370 -14.74 -35.25 23.79
N CYS A 371 -14.95 -33.95 23.62
CA CYS A 371 -14.99 -32.99 24.73
C CYS A 371 -16.41 -32.91 25.31
N GLU A 372 -16.54 -32.93 26.63
CA GLU A 372 -17.80 -32.85 27.36
C GLU A 372 -17.64 -32.02 28.64
N ARG A 373 -18.75 -31.57 29.24
CA ARG A 373 -18.72 -30.84 30.52
C ARG A 373 -18.85 -31.80 31.68
N MET A 374 -17.85 -31.80 32.56
CA MET A 374 -17.82 -32.57 33.81
C MET A 374 -18.22 -31.66 34.98
N GLU A 375 -19.09 -32.15 35.87
CA GLU A 375 -19.41 -31.48 37.14
C GLU A 375 -18.35 -31.81 38.19
N LEU A 376 -17.78 -30.80 38.85
CA LEU A 376 -16.83 -31.00 39.94
C LEU A 376 -17.56 -31.34 41.25
N PRO A 377 -17.01 -32.24 42.09
CA PRO A 377 -17.60 -32.60 43.38
C PRO A 377 -17.69 -31.41 44.35
N CYS A 378 -16.73 -30.48 44.29
CA CYS A 378 -16.69 -29.30 45.16
C CYS A 378 -17.53 -28.14 44.59
N GLY A 379 -18.70 -27.88 45.18
CA GLY A 379 -19.54 -26.73 44.86
C GLY A 379 -18.93 -25.40 45.29
N GLY A 380 -19.15 -24.35 44.50
CA GLY A 380 -18.79 -22.98 44.87
C GLY A 380 -19.55 -22.51 46.13
N ARG A 381 -19.08 -21.41 46.75
CA ARG A 381 -19.63 -20.82 47.99
C ARG A 381 -21.16 -20.63 48.04
N ASP A 382 -21.84 -20.58 46.90
CA ASP A 382 -23.28 -20.33 46.76
C ASP A 382 -24.11 -21.59 46.36
N GLY A 383 -23.56 -22.80 46.47
CA GLY A 383 -24.29 -24.02 46.09
C GLY A 383 -24.48 -24.21 44.58
N GLN A 384 -23.86 -23.37 43.75
CA GLN A 384 -23.72 -23.61 42.32
C GLN A 384 -22.68 -24.72 42.08
N LYS A 385 -23.11 -25.79 41.42
CA LYS A 385 -22.24 -26.84 40.91
C LYS A 385 -21.28 -26.24 39.89
N GLN A 386 -19.98 -26.35 40.16
CA GLN A 386 -18.97 -25.90 39.22
C GLN A 386 -18.80 -26.97 38.14
N SER A 387 -18.89 -26.58 36.87
CA SER A 387 -18.61 -27.48 35.75
C SER A 387 -17.37 -27.01 34.99
N VAL A 388 -16.59 -27.98 34.53
CA VAL A 388 -15.36 -27.78 33.77
C VAL A 388 -15.42 -28.60 32.48
N GLU A 389 -14.67 -28.18 31.47
CA GLU A 389 -14.53 -28.97 30.25
C GLU A 389 -13.54 -30.11 30.49
N ALA A 390 -13.88 -31.30 30.01
CA ALA A 390 -13.10 -32.52 30.12
C ALA A 390 -13.15 -33.34 28.83
N LEU A 391 -12.10 -34.11 28.56
CA LEU A 391 -12.10 -35.11 27.50
C LEU A 391 -12.66 -36.42 28.02
N LEU A 392 -13.65 -36.96 27.32
CA LEU A 392 -14.09 -38.34 27.48
C LEU A 392 -13.12 -39.24 26.72
N CYS A 393 -12.46 -40.13 27.45
CA CYS A 393 -11.53 -41.11 26.92
C CYS A 393 -11.99 -42.52 27.27
N GLN A 394 -11.80 -43.47 26.37
CA GLN A 394 -12.05 -44.90 26.61
C GLN A 394 -10.74 -45.61 26.93
N ARG A 395 -10.68 -46.32 28.05
CA ARG A 395 -9.57 -47.24 28.34
C ARG A 395 -9.62 -48.43 27.39
N LEU A 396 -8.50 -48.69 26.74
CA LEU A 396 -8.29 -49.86 25.90
C LEU A 396 -7.59 -50.93 26.76
N GLN A 397 -8.17 -52.12 26.85
CA GLN A 397 -7.55 -53.27 27.52
C GLN A 397 -6.35 -53.76 26.71
N ASP A 398 -5.30 -54.21 27.40
CA ASP A 398 -4.13 -54.80 26.76
C ASP A 398 -4.51 -56.19 26.18
N PRO A 399 -4.11 -56.51 24.94
CA PRO A 399 -4.45 -57.79 24.32
C PRO A 399 -3.71 -59.00 24.92
N ASP A 400 -2.75 -58.76 25.84
CA ASP A 400 -1.97 -59.80 26.51
C ASP A 400 -2.64 -60.32 27.80
N ASP A 401 -3.81 -59.80 28.17
CA ASP A 401 -4.63 -60.27 29.32
C ASP A 401 -5.66 -61.34 28.93
N GLU A 402 -5.64 -61.85 27.68
CA GLU A 402 -6.34 -63.08 27.32
C GLU A 402 -5.56 -64.30 27.83
N ASP A 403 -5.53 -64.48 29.16
CA ASP A 403 -5.06 -65.71 29.78
C ASP A 403 -5.96 -66.89 29.34
N ASP A 404 -5.29 -67.96 28.91
CA ASP A 404 -5.81 -69.26 28.45
C ASP A 404 -6.75 -69.96 29.47
N ASP A 405 -8.01 -69.54 29.58
CA ASP A 405 -9.04 -70.37 30.21
C ASP A 405 -10.19 -70.63 29.22
N GLU A 406 -10.16 -71.84 28.64
CA GLU A 406 -11.24 -72.44 27.86
C GLU A 406 -12.53 -72.55 28.72
N GLU A 407 -13.67 -72.36 28.05
CA GLU A 407 -15.05 -72.69 28.49
C GLU A 407 -15.77 -71.66 29.40
N GLU A 408 -16.49 -70.71 28.79
CA GLU A 408 -17.96 -70.73 28.73
C GLU A 408 -18.49 -69.50 27.96
N GLU A 409 -19.35 -69.76 26.98
CA GLU A 409 -20.07 -68.73 26.22
C GLU A 409 -21.00 -67.91 27.13
N VAL A 410 -20.51 -66.76 27.60
CA VAL A 410 -21.36 -65.66 28.04
C VAL A 410 -20.93 -64.43 27.25
N LYS A 411 -21.88 -63.81 26.53
CA LYS A 411 -21.70 -62.56 25.80
C LYS A 411 -21.14 -61.49 26.74
N GLN A 412 -19.82 -61.36 26.80
CA GLN A 412 -19.17 -60.22 27.44
C GLN A 412 -19.49 -59.00 26.60
N VAL A 413 -20.38 -58.16 27.13
CA VAL A 413 -20.47 -56.77 26.70
C VAL A 413 -19.10 -56.19 27.01
N ASN A 414 -18.31 -55.83 26.00
CA ASN A 414 -17.05 -55.10 26.17
C ASN A 414 -17.36 -53.79 26.92
N GLU A 415 -17.30 -53.81 28.25
CA GLU A 415 -17.40 -52.65 29.11
C GLU A 415 -16.11 -51.85 28.97
N ARG A 416 -16.01 -51.07 27.88
CA ARG A 416 -14.95 -50.07 27.74
C ARG A 416 -15.13 -49.05 28.86
N GLU A 417 -14.19 -49.00 29.77
CA GLU A 417 -14.24 -48.07 30.91
C GLU A 417 -14.00 -46.64 30.42
N ASP A 418 -15.01 -45.77 30.60
CA ASP A 418 -14.94 -44.35 30.26
C ASP A 418 -14.24 -43.58 31.40
N VAL A 419 -13.25 -42.77 31.05
CA VAL A 419 -12.53 -41.86 31.96
C VAL A 419 -12.66 -40.41 31.48
N LEU A 420 -12.93 -39.49 32.41
CA LEU A 420 -13.02 -38.05 32.13
C LEU A 420 -11.73 -37.36 32.55
N LEU A 421 -11.03 -36.75 31.59
CA LEU A 421 -9.79 -36.01 31.81
C LEU A 421 -10.07 -34.49 31.76
N PRO A 422 -10.00 -33.74 32.88
CA PRO A 422 -10.23 -32.30 32.84
C PRO A 422 -9.20 -31.57 31.96
N LEU A 423 -9.63 -30.59 31.16
CA LEU A 423 -8.73 -29.90 30.21
C LEU A 423 -7.55 -29.17 30.88
N TYR A 424 -7.68 -28.77 32.15
CA TYR A 424 -6.59 -28.13 32.91
C TYR A 424 -5.57 -29.12 33.48
N MET A 425 -5.81 -30.43 33.36
CA MET A 425 -4.93 -31.47 33.88
C MET A 425 -3.60 -31.52 33.10
N GLN A 426 -2.51 -31.52 33.86
CA GLN A 426 -1.15 -31.73 33.35
C GLN A 426 -0.82 -33.22 33.44
N ALA A 427 -0.62 -33.85 32.29
CA ALA A 427 -0.37 -35.28 32.18
C ALA A 427 0.41 -35.57 30.90
N HIS A 428 1.18 -36.66 30.89
CA HIS A 428 2.11 -36.94 29.79
C HIS A 428 1.59 -38.13 28.98
N PHE A 429 1.34 -37.88 27.70
CA PHE A 429 0.79 -38.86 26.78
C PHE A 429 1.62 -38.95 25.51
N VAL A 430 1.66 -40.13 24.91
CA VAL A 430 2.33 -40.37 23.62
C VAL A 430 1.35 -41.01 22.64
N GLU A 431 1.26 -40.46 21.43
CA GLU A 431 0.37 -40.99 20.38
C GLU A 431 0.72 -42.43 19.98
N VAL A 432 -0.26 -43.32 19.96
CA VAL A 432 -0.08 -44.71 19.52
C VAL A 432 -0.26 -44.78 18.00
N LEU A 433 0.84 -45.00 17.28
CA LEU A 433 0.83 -45.16 15.83
C LEU A 433 0.75 -46.64 15.44
N THR A 434 -0.21 -47.00 14.60
CA THR A 434 -0.31 -48.35 14.01
C THR A 434 0.44 -48.51 12.71
N ASP A 435 0.85 -47.40 12.08
CA ASP A 435 1.44 -47.40 10.76
C ASP A 435 2.95 -47.10 10.78
N ASN A 436 3.73 -47.99 10.15
CA ASN A 436 5.17 -47.86 9.96
C ASN A 436 5.61 -47.59 8.51
N LYS A 437 4.65 -47.22 7.64
CA LYS A 437 4.86 -46.87 6.23
C LYS A 437 5.79 -45.67 6.05
N LYS A 438 6.30 -45.58 4.82
CA LYS A 438 7.15 -44.49 4.35
C LYS A 438 6.34 -43.60 3.41
N TYR A 439 6.33 -42.31 3.67
CA TYR A 439 5.51 -41.33 2.96
C TYR A 439 6.38 -40.33 2.19
N LYS A 440 5.86 -39.81 1.08
CA LYS A 440 6.36 -38.55 0.50
C LYS A 440 5.70 -37.39 1.21
N ILE A 441 6.37 -36.24 1.25
CA ILE A 441 5.83 -35.04 1.90
C ILE A 441 4.46 -34.62 1.33
N LYS A 442 4.28 -34.75 0.01
CA LYS A 442 3.03 -34.43 -0.71
C LYS A 442 1.85 -35.35 -0.37
N ASP A 443 2.12 -36.53 0.19
CA ASP A 443 1.10 -37.52 0.52
C ASP A 443 0.65 -37.36 1.99
N LEU A 444 1.56 -36.93 2.88
CA LEU A 444 1.28 -36.74 4.30
C LEU A 444 0.11 -35.77 4.57
N GLY A 445 0.07 -34.63 3.89
CA GLY A 445 -0.99 -33.63 4.08
C GLY A 445 -2.35 -34.01 3.49
N LYS A 446 -2.44 -35.12 2.73
CA LYS A 446 -3.71 -35.64 2.20
C LYS A 446 -4.33 -36.68 3.13
N GLU A 447 -3.49 -37.50 3.74
CA GLU A 447 -3.91 -38.62 4.59
C GLU A 447 -4.06 -38.23 6.06
N TYR A 448 -3.35 -37.20 6.51
CA TYR A 448 -3.27 -36.81 7.90
C TYR A 448 -3.39 -35.29 8.06
N SER A 449 -4.03 -34.86 9.15
CA SER A 449 -4.10 -33.46 9.54
C SER A 449 -2.78 -33.00 10.17
N LEU A 450 -2.44 -31.73 9.93
CA LEU A 450 -1.25 -31.08 10.51
C LEU A 450 -1.61 -30.42 11.85
N PRO A 451 -0.67 -30.32 12.81
CA PRO A 451 0.74 -30.68 12.71
C PRO A 451 1.05 -32.17 12.98
N LEU A 452 2.17 -32.64 12.41
CA LEU A 452 2.61 -34.04 12.50
C LEU A 452 4.08 -34.16 12.86
N ASP A 453 4.42 -35.06 13.78
CA ASP A 453 5.80 -35.42 14.07
C ASP A 453 6.27 -36.52 13.10
N VAL A 454 7.46 -36.34 12.51
CA VAL A 454 8.01 -37.17 11.45
C VAL A 454 9.52 -37.33 11.58
N LYS A 455 10.06 -38.35 10.93
CA LYS A 455 11.50 -38.57 10.78
C LYS A 455 11.82 -38.88 9.32
N VAL A 456 12.87 -38.25 8.79
CA VAL A 456 13.42 -38.62 7.48
C VAL A 456 14.10 -39.98 7.59
N VAL A 457 13.60 -40.96 6.85
CA VAL A 457 14.14 -42.34 6.80
C VAL A 457 14.92 -42.62 5.54
N SER A 458 14.73 -41.81 4.50
CA SER A 458 15.50 -41.88 3.26
C SER A 458 15.73 -40.44 2.80
N ARG A 459 17.00 -40.05 2.72
CA ARG A 459 17.40 -38.72 2.26
C ARG A 459 17.02 -38.49 0.80
N ASP A 460 16.85 -37.24 0.41
CA ASP A 460 16.76 -36.88 -1.02
C ASP A 460 18.14 -37.05 -1.66
N THR A 461 18.21 -37.85 -2.73
CA THR A 461 19.45 -38.13 -3.47
C THR A 461 19.84 -37.00 -4.43
N GLU A 462 18.91 -36.09 -4.72
CA GLU A 462 19.17 -34.92 -5.57
C GLU A 462 19.84 -33.78 -4.80
N LEU A 463 19.87 -33.84 -3.46
CA LEU A 463 20.56 -32.89 -2.61
C LEU A 463 21.96 -33.41 -2.24
N GLU A 464 22.98 -32.58 -2.41
CA GLU A 464 24.36 -32.92 -2.02
C GLU A 464 24.48 -33.20 -0.51
N ALA A 465 23.85 -32.33 0.30
CA ALA A 465 23.69 -32.50 1.74
C ALA A 465 22.22 -32.25 2.11
N ASP A 466 21.52 -33.30 2.54
CA ASP A 466 20.12 -33.19 2.94
C ASP A 466 20.01 -32.69 4.39
N PRO A 467 19.57 -31.43 4.62
CA PRO A 467 19.54 -30.84 5.96
C PRO A 467 18.51 -31.52 6.87
N LEU A 468 17.46 -32.13 6.32
CA LEU A 468 16.39 -32.75 7.11
C LEU A 468 16.78 -34.15 7.62
N SER A 469 17.70 -34.82 6.94
CA SER A 469 18.09 -36.21 7.23
C SER A 469 18.78 -36.41 8.59
N GLY A 470 19.39 -35.37 9.15
CA GLY A 470 20.15 -35.42 10.41
C GLY A 470 19.30 -35.35 11.69
N PHE A 471 18.00 -35.08 11.59
CA PHE A 471 17.14 -34.88 12.75
C PHE A 471 16.49 -36.19 13.23
N ALA A 472 16.48 -36.39 14.55
CA ALA A 472 15.82 -37.55 15.17
C ALA A 472 14.29 -37.47 15.06
N CYS A 473 13.75 -36.25 15.13
CA CYS A 473 12.33 -35.93 14.95
C CYS A 473 12.20 -34.50 14.44
N LEU A 474 11.26 -34.31 13.51
CA LEU A 474 10.87 -33.05 12.90
C LEU A 474 9.35 -32.91 13.03
N ARG A 475 8.85 -31.69 13.15
CA ARG A 475 7.42 -31.40 13.18
C ARG A 475 7.03 -30.68 11.90
N ILE A 476 6.07 -31.22 11.16
CA ILE A 476 5.41 -30.52 10.08
C ILE A 476 4.37 -29.60 10.71
N GLU A 477 4.57 -28.30 10.59
CA GLU A 477 3.75 -27.27 11.24
C GLU A 477 2.52 -26.91 10.41
N GLY A 478 2.70 -26.79 9.09
CA GLY A 478 1.65 -26.37 8.18
C GLY A 478 2.07 -26.45 6.72
N ALA A 479 1.10 -26.29 5.83
CA ALA A 479 1.31 -26.25 4.38
C ALA A 479 0.77 -24.94 3.81
N MET A 480 1.40 -24.45 2.74
CA MET A 480 1.01 -23.23 2.03
C MET A 480 1.18 -23.38 0.53
N LEU A 481 0.44 -22.56 -0.22
CA LEU A 481 0.63 -22.36 -1.65
C LEU A 481 1.25 -20.99 -1.85
N GLU A 482 2.48 -20.97 -2.33
CA GLU A 482 3.27 -19.76 -2.43
C GLU A 482 3.52 -19.41 -3.90
N PRO A 483 3.18 -18.19 -4.36
CA PRO A 483 3.64 -17.69 -5.64
C PRO A 483 5.17 -17.55 -5.65
N ILE A 484 5.81 -18.11 -6.66
CA ILE A 484 7.26 -18.20 -6.74
C ILE A 484 7.79 -17.72 -8.08
N ILE A 485 9.02 -17.22 -8.04
CA ILE A 485 9.87 -16.99 -9.22
C ILE A 485 11.07 -17.90 -9.09
N GLN A 486 11.29 -18.77 -10.08
CA GLN A 486 12.49 -19.60 -10.13
C GLN A 486 13.63 -18.77 -10.73
N ALA A 487 14.68 -18.54 -9.95
CA ALA A 487 15.80 -17.68 -10.31
C ALA A 487 17.14 -18.41 -10.22
N SER A 488 18.16 -17.93 -10.95
CA SER A 488 19.56 -18.34 -10.79
C SER A 488 20.48 -17.15 -11.02
N PHE A 489 21.70 -17.23 -10.51
CA PHE A 489 22.75 -16.26 -10.85
C PHE A 489 23.31 -16.51 -12.25
N LEU A 490 23.77 -15.45 -12.94
CA LEU A 490 24.37 -15.56 -14.28
C LEU A 490 25.62 -16.46 -14.27
N HIS A 491 26.38 -16.45 -13.18
CA HIS A 491 27.60 -17.24 -13.04
C HIS A 491 27.33 -18.74 -12.73
N LYS A 492 26.09 -19.09 -12.33
CA LYS A 492 25.65 -20.47 -12.04
C LYS A 492 24.22 -20.71 -12.56
N PRO A 493 23.99 -20.69 -13.88
CA PRO A 493 22.64 -20.74 -14.46
C PRO A 493 21.89 -22.07 -14.26
N ALA A 494 22.62 -23.16 -13.94
CA ALA A 494 22.03 -24.47 -13.68
C ALA A 494 21.54 -24.64 -12.23
N HIS A 495 22.03 -23.82 -11.29
CA HIS A 495 21.63 -23.88 -9.88
C HIS A 495 20.58 -22.81 -9.62
N CYS A 496 19.34 -23.25 -9.47
CA CYS A 496 18.18 -22.41 -9.25
C CYS A 496 17.71 -22.44 -7.80
N PHE A 497 17.14 -21.33 -7.39
CA PHE A 497 16.39 -21.20 -6.15
C PHE A 497 14.99 -20.64 -6.44
N GLU A 498 14.05 -20.92 -5.56
CA GLU A 498 12.70 -20.36 -5.62
C GLU A 498 12.63 -19.12 -4.73
N ILE A 499 12.19 -17.99 -5.29
CA ILE A 499 11.94 -16.74 -4.57
C ILE A 499 10.44 -16.70 -4.18
N PRO A 500 10.11 -16.81 -2.88
CA PRO A 500 8.73 -16.66 -2.37
C PRO A 500 8.31 -15.20 -2.42
N THR A 501 7.40 -14.83 -3.33
CA THR A 501 7.13 -13.41 -3.59
C THR A 501 6.25 -12.75 -2.51
N GLN A 502 5.54 -13.52 -1.68
CA GLN A 502 4.76 -12.96 -0.56
C GLN A 502 5.62 -12.65 0.66
N TRP A 503 6.78 -13.30 0.76
CA TRP A 503 7.68 -13.21 1.92
C TRP A 503 8.97 -12.45 1.62
N LEU A 504 9.21 -12.09 0.36
CA LEU A 504 10.37 -11.32 -0.08
C LEU A 504 9.90 -10.15 -0.93
N SER A 505 10.32 -8.94 -0.57
CA SER A 505 10.09 -7.73 -1.35
C SER A 505 11.40 -7.29 -2.01
N MET A 506 11.40 -7.10 -3.33
CA MET A 506 12.50 -6.51 -4.09
C MET A 506 11.98 -5.92 -5.41
N SER A 507 12.73 -4.97 -5.96
CA SER A 507 12.41 -4.31 -7.23
C SER A 507 13.46 -4.67 -8.28
N VAL A 508 13.01 -5.05 -9.48
CA VAL A 508 13.88 -5.48 -10.60
C VAL A 508 13.53 -4.76 -11.90
N SER A 509 14.44 -4.70 -12.86
CA SER A 509 14.13 -4.37 -14.26
C SER A 509 14.44 -5.55 -15.16
N PHE A 510 13.64 -5.72 -16.22
CA PHE A 510 13.98 -6.65 -17.29
C PHE A 510 15.10 -6.04 -18.13
N ASN A 511 16.17 -6.79 -18.29
CA ASN A 511 17.35 -6.39 -19.05
C ASN A 511 17.33 -7.09 -20.42
N LYS A 512 17.77 -6.39 -21.47
CA LYS A 512 17.91 -6.92 -22.83
C LYS A 512 19.18 -7.76 -23.03
N ASN A 513 19.94 -8.00 -21.95
CA ASN A 513 21.12 -8.85 -21.97
C ASN A 513 20.78 -10.27 -22.48
N PRO A 514 21.65 -10.86 -23.32
CA PRO A 514 21.45 -12.23 -23.78
C PRO A 514 21.51 -13.20 -22.61
N LEU A 515 20.77 -14.30 -22.72
CA LEU A 515 20.85 -15.41 -21.77
C LEU A 515 22.25 -16.00 -21.76
N PRO A 516 22.72 -16.57 -20.63
CA PRO A 516 24.06 -17.12 -20.51
C PRO A 516 24.26 -18.44 -21.29
N TRP A 517 23.22 -18.93 -21.98
CA TRP A 517 23.25 -20.13 -22.82
C TRP A 517 22.74 -19.85 -24.24
N PRO A 518 23.15 -20.66 -25.24
CA PRO A 518 22.68 -20.50 -26.63
C PRO A 518 21.17 -20.66 -26.77
N SER A 519 20.58 -19.94 -27.73
CA SER A 519 19.15 -20.02 -28.03
C SER A 519 18.72 -21.47 -28.31
N GLY A 520 17.66 -21.93 -27.64
CA GLY A 520 17.13 -23.29 -27.77
C GLY A 520 17.87 -24.37 -26.97
N GLN A 521 18.91 -24.03 -26.20
CA GLN A 521 19.66 -24.97 -25.36
C GLN A 521 19.69 -24.52 -23.89
N PRO A 522 18.55 -24.56 -23.17
CA PRO A 522 18.54 -24.23 -21.75
C PRO A 522 19.30 -25.28 -20.91
N PRO A 523 19.95 -24.88 -19.82
CA PRO A 523 20.64 -25.81 -18.93
C PRO A 523 19.64 -26.74 -18.22
N THR A 524 20.12 -27.91 -17.80
CA THR A 524 19.36 -28.74 -16.85
C THR A 524 19.35 -28.05 -15.50
N LEU A 525 18.16 -27.73 -15.00
CA LEU A 525 17.97 -26.93 -13.79
C LEU A 525 17.92 -27.82 -12.55
N TYR A 526 18.75 -27.48 -11.56
CA TYR A 526 18.71 -28.04 -10.21
C TYR A 526 18.08 -27.01 -9.29
N VAL A 527 16.97 -27.35 -8.64
CA VAL A 527 16.22 -26.41 -7.79
C VAL A 527 16.41 -26.76 -6.33
N ASP A 528 16.79 -25.78 -5.52
CA ASP A 528 16.84 -25.91 -4.06
C ASP A 528 15.44 -26.23 -3.51
N LYS A 529 15.28 -27.42 -2.93
CA LYS A 529 13.98 -27.90 -2.43
C LYS A 529 13.76 -27.64 -0.94
N VAL A 530 14.82 -27.26 -0.22
CA VAL A 530 14.80 -27.04 1.22
C VAL A 530 15.52 -25.73 1.53
N THR A 531 14.81 -24.80 2.16
CA THR A 531 15.31 -23.48 2.54
C THR A 531 15.18 -23.31 4.05
N GLU A 532 16.28 -23.05 4.75
CA GLU A 532 16.20 -22.71 6.18
C GLU A 532 15.61 -21.29 6.33
N VAL A 533 14.70 -21.12 7.30
CA VAL A 533 14.02 -19.85 7.61
C VAL A 533 14.30 -19.42 9.05
N THR A 534 14.02 -18.15 9.34
CA THR A 534 14.21 -17.58 10.69
C THR A 534 13.00 -17.84 11.59
N ASP A 535 13.20 -17.67 12.90
CA ASP A 535 12.13 -17.73 13.89
C ASP A 535 11.03 -16.69 13.56
N SER A 536 11.41 -15.52 13.03
CA SER A 536 10.48 -14.48 12.59
C SER A 536 9.55 -14.98 11.49
N PHE A 537 10.07 -15.69 10.48
CA PHE A 537 9.23 -16.31 9.45
C PHE A 537 8.20 -17.26 10.07
N PHE A 538 8.65 -18.12 10.99
CA PHE A 538 7.78 -19.08 11.66
C PHE A 538 6.64 -18.39 12.44
N TYR A 539 6.93 -17.32 13.18
CA TYR A 539 5.90 -16.59 13.91
C TYR A 539 4.93 -15.84 12.99
N GLU A 540 5.41 -15.23 11.90
CA GLU A 540 4.53 -14.60 10.92
C GLU A 540 3.62 -15.63 10.22
N PHE A 541 4.17 -16.80 9.87
CA PHE A 541 3.37 -17.91 9.34
C PHE A 541 2.29 -18.36 10.32
N GLN A 542 2.61 -18.50 11.61
CA GLN A 542 1.60 -18.84 12.63
C GLN A 542 0.53 -17.77 12.81
N LYS A 543 0.86 -16.48 12.69
CA LYS A 543 -0.16 -15.41 12.78
C LYS A 543 -1.19 -15.50 11.66
N GLN A 544 -0.77 -15.94 10.47
CA GLN A 544 -1.65 -16.05 9.31
C GLN A 544 -2.59 -17.26 9.39
N GLY A 545 -2.12 -18.35 10.01
CA GLY A 545 -2.97 -19.47 10.39
C GLY A 545 -3.71 -19.13 11.69
N ASN A 546 -4.84 -18.42 11.60
CA ASN A 546 -5.72 -18.08 12.72
C ASN A 546 -5.83 -19.21 13.76
N SER A 547 -4.98 -19.21 14.77
CA SER A 547 -5.11 -20.12 15.91
C SER A 547 -6.18 -19.51 16.81
N ASP A 548 -7.45 -19.69 16.42
CA ASP A 548 -8.64 -19.34 17.20
C ASP A 548 -8.81 -20.28 18.44
N ALA A 549 -7.81 -21.11 18.72
CA ALA A 549 -7.75 -21.96 19.88
C ALA A 549 -7.71 -21.10 21.15
N ALA A 550 -8.72 -21.26 22.00
CA ALA A 550 -8.77 -20.61 23.30
C ALA A 550 -7.50 -20.95 24.11
N PRO A 551 -7.01 -20.06 24.98
CA PRO A 551 -5.91 -20.43 25.87
C PRO A 551 -6.32 -21.63 26.77
N PRO A 552 -5.35 -22.46 27.22
CA PRO A 552 -5.65 -23.57 28.12
C PRO A 552 -6.42 -23.09 29.36
N PRO A 553 -7.48 -23.81 29.78
CA PRO A 553 -8.28 -23.39 30.92
C PRO A 553 -7.44 -23.40 32.20
N ARG A 554 -7.63 -22.38 33.04
CA ARG A 554 -6.96 -22.34 34.35
C ARG A 554 -7.62 -23.34 35.30
N PRO A 555 -6.84 -24.05 36.14
CA PRO A 555 -7.40 -24.89 37.19
C PRO A 555 -8.39 -24.12 38.08
N PRO A 556 -9.45 -24.78 38.57
CA PRO A 556 -10.42 -24.19 39.48
C PRO A 556 -9.72 -23.65 40.74
N LYS A 557 -10.20 -22.51 41.27
CA LYS A 557 -9.59 -21.89 42.46
C LYS A 557 -9.87 -22.75 43.70
N ARG A 558 -8.82 -23.32 44.29
CA ARG A 558 -8.92 -24.08 45.54
C ARG A 558 -9.40 -23.20 46.70
N ASN A 559 -10.44 -23.63 47.41
CA ASN A 559 -10.85 -23.00 48.66
C ASN A 559 -9.87 -23.42 49.77
N LEU A 560 -8.80 -22.66 49.96
CA LEU A 560 -7.84 -22.85 51.05
C LEU A 560 -8.47 -22.44 52.39
N SER A 561 -9.39 -23.24 52.91
CA SER A 561 -9.94 -23.06 54.25
C SER A 561 -10.18 -24.41 54.94
N SER A 562 -9.18 -25.29 54.97
CA SER A 562 -9.24 -26.50 55.82
C SER A 562 -7.89 -27.14 56.20
N LEU A 563 -6.74 -26.64 55.77
CA LEU A 563 -5.44 -27.23 56.15
C LEU A 563 -4.63 -26.29 57.05
N LYS A 564 -4.62 -26.58 58.35
CA LYS A 564 -3.68 -25.96 59.31
C LYS A 564 -2.27 -26.52 59.05
N PRO A 565 -1.26 -25.70 58.72
CA PRO A 565 0.10 -26.20 58.58
C PRO A 565 0.74 -26.44 59.97
N PRO A 566 1.65 -27.43 60.10
CA PRO A 566 2.37 -27.67 61.34
C PRO A 566 3.42 -26.60 61.58
N LYS A 567 3.49 -26.10 62.82
CA LYS A 567 4.49 -25.12 63.27
C LYS A 567 5.90 -25.74 63.25
N LYS A 568 6.83 -25.16 62.48
CA LYS A 568 8.27 -25.17 62.82
C LYS A 568 8.91 -23.81 62.56
N SER A 569 9.82 -23.51 63.48
CA SER A 569 10.41 -22.24 63.87
C SER A 569 11.29 -21.56 62.82
N SER A 570 11.12 -20.25 62.68
CA SER A 570 12.01 -19.34 61.96
C SER A 570 13.32 -19.11 62.72
N LYS A 571 14.45 -19.20 62.01
CA LYS A 571 15.72 -18.58 62.39
C LYS A 571 16.07 -17.53 61.34
N ALA A 572 16.48 -16.37 61.82
CA ALA A 572 16.57 -15.11 61.10
C ALA A 572 17.75 -15.03 60.10
N SER A 573 17.57 -14.25 59.05
CA SER A 573 18.61 -13.34 58.55
C SER A 573 18.00 -12.17 57.77
N LYS A 574 18.45 -10.98 58.17
CA LYS A 574 18.04 -9.64 57.75
C LYS A 574 18.25 -9.38 56.26
N LYS A 575 17.33 -8.63 55.63
CA LYS A 575 17.67 -7.62 54.62
C LYS A 575 16.77 -6.39 54.76
N SER A 576 17.39 -5.26 54.52
CA SER A 576 17.07 -3.89 54.92
C SER A 576 16.14 -3.16 53.96
N SER A 577 15.35 -2.24 54.55
CA SER A 577 14.81 -0.95 54.06
C SER A 577 14.20 -0.90 52.64
N LYS A 578 12.86 -0.75 52.50
CA LYS A 578 12.04 0.49 52.62
C LYS A 578 12.54 1.63 51.70
N ALA A 579 11.73 2.32 50.90
CA ALA A 579 10.32 2.71 51.02
C ALA A 579 9.68 2.81 49.60
N ASP A 580 8.44 2.40 49.35
CA ASP A 580 7.15 3.09 49.63
C ASP A 580 7.16 4.55 49.12
N LYS A 581 6.19 5.07 48.35
CA LYS A 581 4.78 4.72 48.15
C LYS A 581 4.24 5.59 46.99
N CYS A 582 3.30 5.09 46.19
CA CYS A 582 2.39 5.95 45.43
C CYS A 582 0.96 5.37 45.45
N THR A 583 0.01 6.15 45.97
CA THR A 583 -1.42 5.89 45.83
C THR A 583 -2.14 7.19 45.44
N LYS A 584 -2.78 7.15 44.28
CA LYS A 584 -4.02 7.78 43.79
C LYS A 584 -4.59 9.01 44.52
N ASN A 585 -4.99 10.05 43.76
CA ASN A 585 -6.40 10.34 43.42
C ASN A 585 -6.61 11.70 42.67
N LYS A 586 -7.56 11.67 41.72
CA LYS A 586 -8.48 12.71 41.19
C LYS A 586 -8.31 14.18 41.65
N SER A 587 -8.30 15.12 40.68
CA SER A 587 -9.43 16.04 40.34
C SER A 587 -8.98 17.21 39.43
N THR A 588 -9.91 17.71 38.61
CA THR A 588 -9.83 18.90 37.72
C THR A 588 -9.73 20.23 38.47
N PRO A 589 -9.21 21.31 37.82
CA PRO A 589 -10.05 22.52 37.67
C PRO A 589 -9.82 23.39 36.40
N THR A 590 -10.95 23.96 35.96
CA THR A 590 -11.33 25.32 35.49
C THR A 590 -10.35 26.38 34.93
N LYS A 591 -10.92 27.15 33.98
CA LYS A 591 -10.53 28.42 33.35
C LYS A 591 -10.14 29.54 34.34
N GLU A 592 -9.28 30.48 33.91
CA GLU A 592 -9.60 31.90 33.62
C GLU A 592 -8.36 32.81 33.36
N PHE A 593 -8.49 33.69 32.33
CA PHE A 593 -7.97 35.07 32.05
C PHE A 593 -6.59 35.55 32.58
N ALA A 594 -5.93 36.60 32.05
CA ALA A 594 -5.84 37.35 30.81
C ALA A 594 -4.70 38.39 31.01
N ASP A 595 -4.44 39.21 29.98
CA ASP A 595 -3.51 40.36 29.88
C ASP A 595 -2.16 39.98 29.25
N LEU A 596 -1.75 40.57 28.11
CA LEU A 596 -1.41 41.99 27.98
C LEU A 596 -1.64 42.54 26.55
N THR A 597 -1.85 43.85 26.53
CA THR A 597 -2.41 44.71 25.48
C THR A 597 -1.42 45.22 24.43
N LEU A 598 -2.05 45.66 23.33
CA LEU A 598 -1.57 46.37 22.14
C LEU A 598 -0.70 47.61 22.42
N ASN A 599 0.28 47.85 21.54
CA ASN A 599 0.87 49.18 21.31
C ASN A 599 0.65 49.62 19.86
N SER A 600 0.08 50.81 19.72
CA SER A 600 -0.28 51.50 18.48
C SER A 600 0.81 52.50 18.08
N LYS A 601 1.10 52.61 16.77
CA LYS A 601 1.64 53.84 16.15
C LYS A 601 1.08 54.00 14.73
N ARG A 602 0.36 55.11 14.49
CA ARG A 602 -0.07 55.63 13.18
C ARG A 602 0.98 56.58 12.59
N ARG A 603 1.08 56.62 11.25
CA ARG A 603 1.63 57.73 10.43
C ARG A 603 0.83 57.83 9.10
N PRO A 604 0.91 58.95 8.33
CA PRO A 604 -0.23 59.69 7.77
C PRO A 604 -0.57 59.34 6.31
N PRO A 605 -1.68 59.87 5.74
CA PRO A 605 -2.19 59.51 4.42
C PRO A 605 -1.51 60.26 3.27
N ALA A 606 -1.46 59.63 2.09
CA ALA A 606 -1.03 60.23 0.83
C ALA A 606 -2.24 60.63 -0.06
N PRO A 607 -2.09 61.61 -0.98
CA PRO A 607 -3.20 62.31 -1.65
C PRO A 607 -3.70 61.60 -2.94
N PRO A 608 -4.90 61.94 -3.44
CA PRO A 608 -5.54 61.25 -4.56
C PRO A 608 -5.03 61.74 -5.94
N PRO A 609 -5.04 60.88 -6.98
CA PRO A 609 -4.75 61.28 -8.36
C PRO A 609 -5.97 61.90 -9.08
N PRO A 610 -5.75 62.64 -10.19
CA PRO A 610 -6.77 63.49 -10.83
C PRO A 610 -7.68 62.75 -11.82
N ALA A 611 -8.87 63.31 -12.01
CA ALA A 611 -9.90 62.86 -12.94
C ALA A 611 -9.53 63.08 -14.42
N ILE A 612 -9.80 62.08 -15.25
CA ILE A 612 -9.89 62.20 -16.71
C ILE A 612 -11.20 61.55 -17.14
N SER A 613 -12.05 62.37 -17.74
CA SER A 613 -13.27 62.04 -18.48
C SER A 613 -12.95 61.93 -19.97
N ASP A 614 -13.35 60.83 -20.61
CA ASP A 614 -14.05 60.85 -21.91
C ASP A 614 -14.61 59.47 -22.24
N ASP A 615 -15.80 59.50 -22.84
CA ASP A 615 -16.78 58.43 -23.00
C ASP A 615 -16.69 57.81 -24.42
N ALA A 616 -16.69 56.47 -24.46
CA ALA A 616 -17.04 55.53 -25.56
C ALA A 616 -15.98 54.41 -25.79
N PRO A 617 -16.31 53.13 -25.52
CA PRO A 617 -15.39 52.02 -25.75
C PRO A 617 -15.36 51.58 -27.24
N PRO A 618 -14.23 51.03 -27.72
CA PRO A 618 -14.13 50.40 -29.04
C PRO A 618 -14.92 49.09 -29.09
N PRO A 619 -15.30 48.60 -30.29
CA PRO A 619 -16.10 47.38 -30.44
C PRO A 619 -15.37 46.15 -29.86
N VAL A 620 -16.12 45.35 -29.11
CA VAL A 620 -15.63 44.14 -28.44
C VAL A 620 -15.35 43.05 -29.48
N ALA A 621 -14.07 42.68 -29.63
CA ALA A 621 -13.68 41.55 -30.46
C ALA A 621 -14.09 40.23 -29.76
N PRO A 622 -14.59 39.22 -30.50
CA PRO A 622 -14.87 37.90 -29.95
C PRO A 622 -13.63 37.31 -29.27
N ARG A 623 -13.79 36.69 -28.10
CA ARG A 623 -12.67 35.98 -27.49
C ARG A 623 -12.31 34.80 -28.39
N LYS A 624 -11.01 34.63 -28.64
CA LYS A 624 -10.54 33.34 -29.16
C LYS A 624 -10.77 32.31 -28.06
N PRO A 625 -11.33 31.13 -28.35
CA PRO A 625 -11.15 29.99 -27.45
C PRO A 625 -9.64 29.89 -27.21
N SER A 626 -9.21 29.63 -25.97
CA SER A 626 -7.80 29.54 -25.61
C SER A 626 -7.13 28.39 -26.39
N GLY A 627 -6.76 28.71 -27.62
CA GLY A 627 -6.03 27.95 -28.60
C GLY A 627 -4.98 28.94 -29.10
N THR A 628 -3.73 28.56 -28.83
CA THR A 628 -2.47 29.25 -29.04
C THR A 628 -2.48 30.23 -30.21
N GLU A 629 -2.26 31.51 -29.93
CA GLU A 629 -1.80 32.45 -30.96
C GLU A 629 -0.49 33.12 -30.53
N MET A 630 0.54 32.82 -31.31
CA MET A 630 1.92 33.24 -31.16
C MET A 630 2.04 34.76 -31.25
N THR A 631 2.57 35.38 -30.19
CA THR A 631 3.24 36.67 -30.28
C THR A 631 4.72 36.46 -29.99
N THR A 632 5.54 36.62 -31.03
CA THR A 632 7.00 36.56 -30.95
C THR A 632 7.53 37.70 -30.10
N VAL A 633 7.76 37.46 -28.82
CA VAL A 633 8.58 38.34 -27.97
C VAL A 633 9.86 37.59 -27.64
N LYS A 634 10.95 38.01 -28.28
CA LYS A 634 12.30 37.57 -27.91
C LYS A 634 12.57 37.99 -26.48
N ALA A 635 12.67 37.03 -25.57
CA ALA A 635 13.13 37.27 -24.20
C ALA A 635 14.60 37.70 -24.22
N LEU A 636 14.89 38.82 -23.58
CA LEU A 636 16.25 39.28 -23.32
C LEU A 636 16.86 38.45 -22.18
N PRO A 637 18.16 38.11 -22.22
CA PRO A 637 18.80 37.35 -21.17
C PRO A 637 18.89 38.16 -19.87
N ASN A 638 18.57 37.52 -18.74
CA ASN A 638 18.75 38.08 -17.41
C ASN A 638 20.25 38.28 -17.12
N THR A 639 20.66 39.53 -16.93
CA THR A 639 21.98 39.91 -16.42
C THR A 639 22.06 39.72 -14.91
N TYR A 640 22.56 38.57 -14.48
CA TYR A 640 23.27 38.44 -13.21
C TYR A 640 24.68 37.91 -13.52
N VAL A 641 25.65 38.39 -12.71
CA VAL A 641 27.11 38.20 -12.83
C VAL A 641 27.82 39.21 -13.75
N LYS A 642 28.09 40.41 -13.23
CA LYS A 642 29.34 41.12 -13.56
C LYS A 642 30.42 40.56 -12.63
N MET A 643 31.34 39.77 -13.18
CA MET A 643 32.61 39.47 -12.51
C MET A 643 33.56 40.66 -12.75
N GLU A 644 33.96 41.33 -11.69
CA GLU A 644 35.13 42.21 -11.70
C GLU A 644 36.38 41.33 -11.57
N GLU A 645 37.16 41.24 -12.64
CA GLU A 645 38.50 40.67 -12.61
C GLU A 645 39.42 41.60 -11.79
N SER A 646 39.94 41.11 -10.67
CA SER A 646 41.14 41.69 -10.07
C SER A 646 42.20 40.61 -9.88
N ALA A 647 43.24 40.70 -10.71
CA ALA A 647 44.44 39.92 -10.58
C ALA A 647 45.21 40.36 -9.34
N LYS A 648 45.57 39.41 -8.46
CA LYS A 648 46.75 39.53 -7.58
C LYS A 648 47.23 38.16 -7.11
N ASN A 649 48.52 37.93 -7.38
CA ASN A 649 49.33 36.80 -6.98
C ASN A 649 49.50 36.68 -5.44
N VAL A 650 49.79 35.46 -4.99
CA VAL A 650 50.87 35.06 -4.03
C VAL A 650 50.44 34.16 -2.84
N SER A 651 51.13 33.01 -2.78
CA SER A 651 51.65 32.20 -1.64
C SER A 651 50.79 31.19 -0.87
N ARG A 652 51.31 29.95 -0.85
CA ARG A 652 51.10 28.86 0.12
C ARG A 652 51.51 29.27 1.54
N CYS A 653 50.75 28.86 2.56
CA CYS A 653 51.28 28.14 3.73
C CYS A 653 50.15 27.51 4.57
N GLU A 654 50.50 26.41 5.24
CA GLU A 654 49.67 25.46 6.00
C GLU A 654 49.14 26.02 7.33
N LEU A 655 47.98 25.52 7.82
CA LEU A 655 47.80 24.77 9.08
C LEU A 655 46.30 24.61 9.49
N VAL A 656 45.87 23.34 9.53
CA VAL A 656 45.10 22.58 10.55
C VAL A 656 43.71 23.02 11.07
N ALA A 657 42.77 22.06 10.93
CA ALA A 657 41.53 21.73 11.67
C ALA A 657 40.31 22.66 11.57
N ASP A 658 39.14 22.15 11.15
CA ASP A 658 38.20 21.45 12.04
C ASP A 658 37.05 20.79 11.24
N VAL A 659 36.38 19.84 11.89
CA VAL A 659 35.38 18.90 11.35
C VAL A 659 33.98 19.54 11.29
N ASP A 660 33.32 19.45 10.13
CA ASP A 660 31.87 19.15 9.92
C ASP A 660 31.39 19.69 8.56
N SER A 661 31.24 18.81 7.56
CA SER A 661 30.22 18.92 6.50
C SER A 661 30.29 17.70 5.57
N ASP A 662 29.28 16.83 5.68
CA ASP A 662 29.01 15.71 4.78
C ASP A 662 28.54 16.22 3.42
N HIS A 663 29.45 16.34 2.46
CA HIS A 663 29.10 16.37 1.04
C HIS A 663 30.12 15.55 0.23
N ASP A 664 29.76 14.29 -0.04
CA ASP A 664 30.40 13.45 -1.04
C ASP A 664 30.12 14.03 -2.44
N TYR A 665 31.11 14.74 -3.00
CA TYR A 665 31.18 14.96 -4.44
C TYR A 665 32.16 13.94 -5.03
N GLU A 666 31.63 12.95 -5.76
CA GLU A 666 32.46 12.12 -6.63
C GLU A 666 33.06 13.01 -7.73
N ILE A 667 34.39 12.97 -7.84
CA ILE A 667 35.17 13.63 -8.88
C ILE A 667 34.92 12.87 -10.17
N VAL A 668 34.26 13.53 -11.14
CA VAL A 668 34.03 12.98 -12.47
C VAL A 668 35.35 12.86 -13.22
N GLU A 669 35.70 11.64 -13.59
CA GLU A 669 36.92 11.30 -14.33
C GLU A 669 37.05 12.07 -15.66
N ASP A 670 38.30 12.43 -16.00
CA ASP A 670 38.76 13.10 -17.23
C ASP A 670 38.28 12.44 -18.55
N THR A 671 37.70 11.25 -18.47
CA THR A 671 37.05 10.50 -19.55
C THR A 671 35.82 11.23 -20.12
N LEU A 672 35.03 11.93 -19.28
CA LEU A 672 33.83 12.67 -19.72
C LEU A 672 34.20 13.92 -20.53
N ALA A 673 35.27 14.62 -20.13
CA ALA A 673 35.79 15.78 -20.86
C ALA A 673 36.35 15.38 -22.23
N ALA A 674 37.00 14.21 -22.32
CA ALA A 674 37.48 13.66 -23.59
C ALA A 674 36.31 13.23 -24.51
N MET A 675 35.25 12.63 -23.97
CA MET A 675 34.06 12.26 -24.76
C MET A 675 33.30 13.48 -25.29
N MET A 676 33.13 14.53 -24.48
CA MET A 676 32.48 15.77 -24.94
C MET A 676 33.27 16.48 -26.05
N LYS A 677 34.61 16.46 -25.97
CA LYS A 677 35.47 17.05 -27.01
C LYS A 677 35.38 16.27 -28.33
N THR A 678 35.32 14.95 -28.26
CA THR A 678 35.18 14.08 -29.44
C THR A 678 33.80 14.23 -30.10
N ALA A 679 32.75 14.50 -29.30
CA ALA A 679 31.41 14.77 -29.81
C ALA A 679 31.29 16.13 -30.52
N GLN A 680 31.99 17.17 -30.03
CA GLN A 680 32.00 18.49 -30.67
C GLN A 680 32.79 18.50 -32.01
N GLU A 681 33.88 17.74 -32.13
CA GLU A 681 34.68 17.68 -33.36
C GLU A 681 33.96 16.90 -34.49
N ASN A 682 33.12 15.92 -34.16
CA ASN A 682 32.33 15.16 -35.15
C ASN A 682 31.11 15.93 -35.70
N ILE A 683 30.69 17.02 -35.06
CA ILE A 683 29.58 17.86 -35.54
C ILE A 683 30.04 18.87 -36.60
N MET A 684 31.34 19.19 -36.66
CA MET A 684 31.88 20.15 -37.64
C MET A 684 32.29 19.53 -38.99
N SER A 685 32.16 18.21 -39.17
CA SER A 685 32.56 17.50 -40.39
C SER A 685 31.40 17.10 -41.31
N TYR A 686 30.18 17.54 -41.01
CA TYR A 686 29.03 17.49 -41.94
C TYR A 686 28.39 18.87 -42.10
N GLN A 687 29.12 19.79 -42.74
CA GLN A 687 28.58 20.89 -43.53
C GLN A 687 29.44 21.09 -44.79
#